data_AF-G7Q7P0-F1
#
_entry.id   AF-G7Q7P0-F1
#
_cell.length_a   1.000
_cell.length_b   1.000
_cell.length_c   1.000
_cell.angle_alpha   90.00
_cell.angle_beta   90.00
_cell.angle_gamma   90.00
#
_symmetry.space_group_name_H-M   'P 1'
#
loop_
_entity.id
_entity.type
_entity.pdbx_description
1 polymer ?
#
loop_
_entity_poly.entity_id
_entity_poly.type
_entity_poly.pdbx_seq_one_letter_code
_entity_poly.pdbx_strand_id
1 'polypeptide(L)'
;MGSVTPETRPSATASSPPSRAPGPACGTTSSRTAGPNSSLRPMPEAGRPSPDAEAAARLGEAAARIRQGPEYRAAKRFVRPGAVVFDVGAHRGAWSLAVAEGVPSVALHLFEPLPGAFAALGATILRHFPEARLRNLALADMAGRLRFHHYRESPTWSGFFRRRGEEARGSVGAPEVLTVACDTLDAYCRTEGIFHIDFLKIDVEGAEPAVLRGAAGLLAAGAVDALQFEYGGTFADARATLRSAFDFLALRDYVLFTEADGDFTPVETWSDRLEDYAYANYLAVHRRLAGWFLGRPPAMLDLGAELRSRGIRPRGVIHIGAHEGRELAAYRAMGASPVLFIEANPAVAARLERNVAGEPDVFVAVCAATDGAAETATLHVTSMDQSSSLLPLGEHLALYPGIVETDAITVPAVSLDALLDRLGLDPAAFNLINIDIQGAELVALRGAAATLPRIEAINAEINYRELYQGCVLSHQLDAFLAGFGFVREAAVCPYDPSWGDALYVRRSILSMADLGQNGRFANQLFQYAFLRRHAARHRLTAQVPAWVGNFLFGAADPPPPRALPLVRQTSPVPATDAVAGADPPVRNVDLSGYFQFHSSFYAADKAFFRSLFAPVPEIKAPLDAALDRLLAGRRTLVALHLRRGDYGYGHFFVAPSAWYRDWLAAVWPHLPDPLLYIASDEPEKVLPDFADYASASRADLGDLGTIDAVCPCYPDFHVLTRADGLAISNSSFSFAAAMQNDRATVFMRPRLGLGKLIPFDPFDAEVLFRDETVESHGAP
;
A
#
# COMPACT_ATOMS: atom_id res chain seq x y z
N MET A 1 12.73 -40.18 -7.02
CA MET A 1 13.68 -40.70 -8.04
C MET A 1 14.30 -39.50 -8.73
N GLY A 2 15.63 -39.45 -8.93
CA GLY A 2 16.34 -38.32 -9.60
C GLY A 2 16.35 -37.02 -8.79
N SER A 3 17.34 -36.59 -7.99
CA SER A 3 18.80 -36.86 -7.85
C SER A 3 19.73 -36.22 -8.90
N VAL A 4 20.30 -35.07 -8.55
CA VAL A 4 21.57 -34.54 -9.08
C VAL A 4 22.39 -34.04 -7.88
N THR A 5 23.66 -34.42 -7.81
CA THR A 5 24.62 -34.09 -6.73
C THR A 5 25.70 -33.09 -7.19
N PRO A 6 26.34 -32.33 -6.28
CA PRO A 6 27.36 -31.34 -6.61
C PRO A 6 28.79 -31.90 -6.63
N GLU A 7 29.71 -31.21 -7.31
CA GLU A 7 31.16 -31.46 -7.27
C GLU A 7 31.93 -30.38 -6.49
N THR A 8 33.17 -30.69 -6.08
CA THR A 8 33.89 -29.99 -5.00
C THR A 8 35.38 -29.75 -5.27
N ARG A 9 35.90 -28.60 -4.78
CA ARG A 9 37.29 -28.34 -4.31
C ARG A 9 38.41 -28.27 -5.39
N PRO A 10 39.66 -27.80 -5.08
CA PRO A 10 40.25 -27.44 -3.76
C PRO A 10 40.97 -26.05 -3.66
N SER A 11 41.54 -25.81 -2.47
CA SER A 11 42.25 -24.62 -1.95
C SER A 11 43.77 -24.56 -2.21
N ALA A 12 44.39 -23.38 -2.10
CA ALA A 12 45.83 -23.21 -1.77
C ALA A 12 46.13 -21.85 -1.07
N THR A 13 47.30 -21.70 -0.45
CA THR A 13 47.61 -20.76 0.66
C THR A 13 48.71 -19.72 0.41
N ALA A 14 48.54 -18.53 1.00
CA ALA A 14 49.52 -17.60 1.61
C ALA A 14 50.98 -17.43 1.08
N SER A 15 51.41 -16.16 0.85
CA SER A 15 52.53 -15.48 1.56
C SER A 15 53.02 -14.18 0.84
N SER A 16 53.67 -13.27 1.59
CA SER A 16 54.15 -11.93 1.15
C SER A 16 55.70 -11.79 1.29
N PRO A 17 56.29 -10.57 1.29
CA PRO A 17 56.95 -9.87 0.16
C PRO A 17 58.51 -9.86 0.29
N PRO A 18 59.27 -9.02 -0.46
CA PRO A 18 59.82 -7.78 0.14
C PRO A 18 60.06 -6.60 -0.87
N SER A 19 60.87 -5.59 -0.47
CA SER A 19 60.97 -4.24 -1.09
C SER A 19 62.42 -3.68 -1.22
N ARG A 20 62.54 -2.47 -1.83
CA ARG A 20 63.62 -1.44 -1.82
C ARG A 20 64.70 -1.40 -2.95
N ALA A 21 64.62 -0.34 -3.78
CA ALA A 21 65.58 0.78 -4.03
C ALA A 21 67.08 0.50 -4.38
N PRO A 22 67.96 1.50 -4.70
CA PRO A 22 67.79 2.93 -5.07
C PRO A 22 68.53 3.34 -6.40
N GLY A 23 68.61 4.65 -6.73
CA GLY A 23 69.40 5.20 -7.86
C GLY A 23 70.65 6.02 -7.46
N PRO A 24 71.46 6.51 -8.43
CA PRO A 24 72.09 7.85 -8.39
C PRO A 24 72.33 8.50 -9.79
N ALA A 25 73.21 9.52 -9.94
CA ALA A 25 72.83 10.95 -10.01
C ALA A 25 73.95 11.89 -10.56
N CYS A 26 73.55 13.10 -11.01
CA CYS A 26 74.31 14.39 -11.04
C CYS A 26 75.35 14.75 -12.15
N GLY A 27 75.39 16.05 -12.54
CA GLY A 27 76.52 16.82 -13.14
C GLY A 27 76.42 17.23 -14.64
N THR A 28 76.11 18.46 -15.07
CA THR A 28 76.90 19.76 -15.17
C THR A 28 78.14 19.70 -16.09
N THR A 29 78.49 20.62 -17.03
CA THR A 29 78.08 22.02 -17.38
C THR A 29 78.77 22.55 -18.68
N SER A 30 78.18 23.55 -19.40
CA SER A 30 78.86 24.69 -20.12
C SER A 30 79.76 24.40 -21.38
N SER A 31 79.88 25.20 -22.47
CA SER A 31 79.35 26.52 -22.96
C SER A 31 79.57 26.76 -24.49
N ARG A 32 79.04 27.90 -25.01
CA ARG A 32 79.44 28.73 -26.20
C ARG A 32 78.54 28.80 -27.47
N THR A 33 77.49 29.63 -27.36
CA THR A 33 77.17 30.83 -28.19
C THR A 33 77.50 30.90 -29.70
N ALA A 34 76.45 31.05 -30.54
CA ALA A 34 76.22 32.20 -31.46
C ALA A 34 74.78 32.13 -32.05
N GLY A 35 74.07 33.26 -32.19
CA GLY A 35 72.73 33.36 -32.84
C GLY A 35 72.79 34.02 -34.23
N PRO A 36 71.72 34.66 -34.76
CA PRO A 36 70.34 34.77 -34.24
C PRO A 36 69.22 34.53 -35.29
N ASN A 37 67.99 34.23 -34.86
CA ASN A 37 66.80 35.06 -35.16
C ASN A 37 65.54 34.59 -34.42
N SER A 38 64.71 35.53 -33.97
CA SER A 38 63.51 35.24 -33.18
C SER A 38 62.26 35.01 -34.05
N SER A 39 61.65 33.84 -33.92
CA SER A 39 60.24 33.62 -34.24
C SER A 39 59.52 33.09 -32.98
N LEU A 40 58.52 33.86 -32.52
CA LEU A 40 57.71 33.51 -31.36
C LEU A 40 56.86 32.27 -31.67
N ARG A 41 57.13 31.16 -30.98
CA ARG A 41 56.16 30.06 -30.88
C ARG A 41 55.03 30.47 -29.92
N PRO A 42 53.76 30.16 -30.24
CA PRO A 42 52.68 30.38 -29.28
C PRO A 42 52.84 29.48 -28.05
N MET A 43 52.38 29.97 -26.90
CA MET A 43 52.31 29.16 -25.67
C MET A 43 51.27 28.03 -25.83
N PRO A 44 51.37 26.93 -25.05
CA PRO A 44 50.33 25.92 -25.03
C PRO A 44 49.03 26.52 -24.49
N GLU A 45 47.92 26.36 -25.21
CA GLU A 45 46.60 26.62 -24.65
C GLU A 45 46.37 25.71 -23.44
N ALA A 46 45.79 26.25 -22.37
CA ALA A 46 45.33 25.43 -21.26
C ALA A 46 44.24 24.49 -21.79
N GLY A 47 44.53 23.19 -21.82
CA GLY A 47 43.63 22.19 -22.39
C GLY A 47 42.26 22.24 -21.74
N ARG A 48 41.21 22.34 -22.55
CA ARG A 48 39.82 22.27 -22.05
C ARG A 48 39.62 20.92 -21.33
N PRO A 49 38.87 20.89 -20.20
CA PRO A 49 38.53 19.64 -19.53
C PRO A 49 37.83 18.68 -20.48
N SER A 50 38.01 17.37 -20.26
CA SER A 50 37.27 16.36 -21.02
C SER A 50 35.76 16.47 -20.75
N PRO A 51 34.89 16.00 -21.67
CA PRO A 51 33.44 15.98 -21.47
C PRO A 51 33.03 15.30 -20.15
N ASP A 52 33.74 14.24 -19.74
CA ASP A 52 33.51 13.53 -18.47
C ASP A 52 33.86 14.38 -17.25
N ALA A 53 34.91 15.20 -17.34
CA ALA A 53 35.31 16.12 -16.27
C ALA A 53 34.34 17.29 -16.14
N GLU A 54 33.84 17.85 -17.25
CA GLU A 54 32.75 18.84 -17.20
C GLU A 54 31.46 18.23 -16.63
N ALA A 55 31.09 17.01 -17.03
CA ALA A 55 29.91 16.34 -16.51
C ALA A 55 30.01 16.06 -15.00
N ALA A 56 31.19 15.66 -14.52
CA ALA A 56 31.47 15.49 -13.09
C ALA A 56 31.38 16.82 -12.31
N ALA A 57 31.95 17.91 -12.85
CA ALA A 57 31.88 19.23 -12.23
C ALA A 57 30.42 19.72 -12.07
N ARG A 58 29.62 19.64 -13.14
CA ARG A 58 28.19 20.03 -13.12
C ARG A 58 27.36 19.19 -12.16
N LEU A 59 27.68 17.90 -12.00
CA LEU A 59 27.06 17.04 -10.99
C LEU A 59 27.40 17.49 -9.58
N GLY A 60 28.68 17.80 -9.31
CA GLY A 60 29.15 18.31 -8.03
C GLY A 60 28.49 19.64 -7.64
N GLU A 61 28.36 20.58 -8.59
CA GLU A 61 27.65 21.85 -8.41
C GLU A 61 26.14 21.64 -8.14
N ALA A 62 25.49 20.72 -8.84
CA ALA A 62 24.10 20.37 -8.60
C ALA A 62 23.92 19.78 -7.19
N ALA A 63 24.73 18.79 -6.81
CA ALA A 63 24.72 18.22 -5.46
C ALA A 63 25.04 19.27 -4.38
N ALA A 64 25.93 20.24 -4.64
CA ALA A 64 26.27 21.31 -3.71
C ALA A 64 25.09 22.27 -3.43
N ARG A 65 24.23 22.50 -4.42
CA ARG A 65 22.97 23.26 -4.23
C ARG A 65 21.96 22.45 -3.43
N ILE A 66 21.77 21.17 -3.77
CA ILE A 66 20.86 20.25 -3.06
C ILE A 66 21.21 20.18 -1.56
N ARG A 67 22.50 20.12 -1.20
CA ARG A 67 22.97 20.13 0.20
C ARG A 67 22.57 21.37 1.02
N GLN A 68 22.14 22.46 0.37
CA GLN A 68 21.64 23.68 1.04
C GLN A 68 20.11 23.68 1.17
N GLY A 69 19.42 22.83 0.40
CA GLY A 69 17.95 22.77 0.32
C GLY A 69 17.30 21.95 1.45
N PRO A 70 15.97 22.09 1.60
CA PRO A 70 15.18 21.33 2.57
C PRO A 70 15.13 19.84 2.28
N GLU A 71 15.15 19.46 0.99
CA GLU A 71 15.22 18.08 0.52
C GLU A 71 16.38 17.29 1.16
N TYR A 72 17.55 17.91 1.26
CA TYR A 72 18.72 17.31 1.90
C TYR A 72 18.56 17.25 3.42
N ARG A 73 17.99 18.29 4.06
CA ARG A 73 17.70 18.28 5.51
C ARG A 73 16.75 17.14 5.89
N ALA A 74 15.69 16.94 5.11
CA ALA A 74 14.77 15.82 5.28
C ALA A 74 15.49 14.48 5.12
N ALA A 75 16.14 14.27 3.96
CA ALA A 75 16.80 13.01 3.63
C ALA A 75 17.88 12.62 4.65
N LYS A 76 18.75 13.56 5.06
CA LYS A 76 19.85 13.26 6.01
C LYS A 76 19.40 12.82 7.39
N ARG A 77 18.13 12.99 7.76
CA ARG A 77 17.60 12.42 9.00
C ARG A 77 17.51 10.88 8.93
N PHE A 78 17.20 10.34 7.75
CA PHE A 78 16.98 8.91 7.47
C PHE A 78 18.14 8.23 6.73
N VAL A 79 18.84 8.95 5.83
CA VAL A 79 19.99 8.43 5.05
C VAL A 79 21.24 8.29 5.95
N ARG A 80 21.29 7.12 6.59
CA ARG A 80 22.24 6.65 7.60
C ARG A 80 23.01 5.42 7.08
N PRO A 81 24.05 4.93 7.78
CA PRO A 81 24.69 3.66 7.43
C PRO A 81 23.68 2.54 7.21
N GLY A 82 23.79 1.80 6.11
CA GLY A 82 22.85 0.71 5.78
C GLY A 82 21.49 1.13 5.19
N ALA A 83 21.20 2.43 5.06
CA ALA A 83 19.90 2.91 4.58
C ALA A 83 19.56 2.41 3.16
N VAL A 84 18.31 1.99 2.95
CA VAL A 84 17.70 1.67 1.67
C VAL A 84 17.02 2.94 1.14
N VAL A 85 17.52 3.47 0.02
CA VAL A 85 17.13 4.80 -0.48
C VAL A 85 16.74 4.72 -1.95
N PHE A 86 15.57 5.26 -2.26
CA PHE A 86 14.98 5.27 -3.59
C PHE A 86 14.96 6.70 -4.16
N ASP A 87 15.48 6.87 -5.38
CA ASP A 87 15.47 8.12 -6.16
C ASP A 87 14.69 7.88 -7.47
N VAL A 88 13.41 8.22 -7.45
CA VAL A 88 12.48 8.02 -8.58
C VAL A 88 12.42 9.29 -9.41
N GLY A 89 12.97 9.24 -10.62
CA GLY A 89 13.28 10.43 -11.42
C GLY A 89 14.70 10.94 -11.16
N ALA A 90 15.67 10.03 -11.11
CA ALA A 90 17.04 10.34 -10.70
C ALA A 90 17.81 11.25 -11.68
N HIS A 91 17.42 11.31 -12.96
CA HIS A 91 18.05 12.08 -14.05
C HIS A 91 19.57 11.83 -14.21
N ARG A 92 20.42 12.51 -13.42
CA ARG A 92 21.89 12.34 -13.41
C ARG A 92 22.46 11.97 -12.02
N GLY A 93 21.58 11.83 -11.03
CA GLY A 93 21.91 11.38 -9.67
C GLY A 93 22.43 12.47 -8.75
N ALA A 94 22.19 13.76 -9.05
CA ALA A 94 22.68 14.86 -8.22
C ALA A 94 22.13 14.79 -6.78
N TRP A 95 20.85 14.41 -6.64
CA TRP A 95 20.20 14.22 -5.34
C TRP A 95 20.78 13.01 -4.59
N SER A 96 20.80 11.84 -5.25
CA SER A 96 21.41 10.62 -4.71
C SER A 96 22.86 10.84 -4.23
N LEU A 97 23.69 11.53 -5.02
CA LEU A 97 25.05 11.89 -4.62
C LEU A 97 25.06 12.81 -3.39
N ALA A 98 24.21 13.84 -3.37
CA ALA A 98 24.17 14.80 -2.26
C ALA A 98 23.86 14.11 -0.92
N VAL A 99 22.90 13.18 -0.88
CA VAL A 99 22.41 12.57 0.38
C VAL A 99 23.27 11.40 0.88
N ALA A 100 23.81 10.59 -0.04
CA ALA A 100 24.51 9.34 0.29
C ALA A 100 26.03 9.48 0.34
N GLU A 101 26.63 10.55 -0.18
CA GLU A 101 28.08 10.74 -0.12
C GLU A 101 28.58 10.79 1.34
N GLY A 102 29.65 10.03 1.61
CA GLY A 102 30.20 9.88 2.96
C GLY A 102 29.39 8.97 3.90
N VAL A 103 28.28 8.38 3.44
CA VAL A 103 27.49 7.41 4.21
C VAL A 103 27.83 5.99 3.76
N PRO A 104 28.37 5.12 4.63
CA PRO A 104 28.74 3.77 4.25
C PRO A 104 27.50 2.88 4.02
N SER A 105 27.61 1.92 3.10
CA SER A 105 26.63 0.84 2.90
C SER A 105 25.20 1.27 2.58
N VAL A 106 24.98 2.46 1.98
CA VAL A 106 23.66 2.87 1.49
C VAL A 106 23.26 2.04 0.27
N ALA A 107 22.14 1.33 0.35
CA ALA A 107 21.55 0.60 -0.77
C ALA A 107 20.72 1.56 -1.63
N LEU A 108 21.34 2.09 -2.69
CA LEU A 108 20.70 3.04 -3.59
C LEU A 108 19.94 2.34 -4.73
N HIS A 109 18.67 2.71 -4.92
CA HIS A 109 17.80 2.29 -6.03
C HIS A 109 17.38 3.52 -6.84
N LEU A 110 17.89 3.66 -8.07
CA LEU A 110 17.67 4.85 -8.90
C LEU A 110 16.92 4.52 -10.18
N PHE A 111 15.86 5.28 -10.47
CA PHE A 111 14.96 5.07 -11.61
C PHE A 111 15.03 6.26 -12.55
N GLU A 112 15.35 6.01 -13.81
CA GLU A 112 15.41 7.04 -14.86
C GLU A 112 14.92 6.47 -16.19
N PRO A 113 13.74 6.87 -16.71
CA PRO A 113 13.16 6.28 -17.91
C PRO A 113 13.77 6.75 -19.24
N LEU A 114 14.40 7.93 -19.32
CA LEU A 114 15.02 8.41 -20.56
C LEU A 114 16.37 7.71 -20.79
N PRO A 115 16.57 6.97 -21.90
CA PRO A 115 17.81 6.22 -22.12
C PRO A 115 19.08 7.07 -22.10
N GLY A 116 19.01 8.32 -22.59
CA GLY A 116 20.14 9.26 -22.58
C GLY A 116 20.48 9.80 -21.19
N ALA A 117 19.47 10.03 -20.34
CA ALA A 117 19.69 10.42 -18.95
C ALA A 117 20.19 9.23 -18.13
N PHE A 118 19.59 8.06 -18.30
CA PHE A 118 20.00 6.80 -17.68
C PHE A 118 21.47 6.43 -17.98
N ALA A 119 21.92 6.60 -19.23
CA ALA A 119 23.32 6.38 -19.58
C ALA A 119 24.26 7.36 -18.86
N ALA A 120 23.86 8.64 -18.74
CA ALA A 120 24.61 9.64 -17.99
C ALA A 120 24.62 9.35 -16.48
N LEU A 121 23.50 8.88 -15.92
CA LEU A 121 23.35 8.44 -14.53
C LEU A 121 24.30 7.27 -14.20
N GLY A 122 24.42 6.29 -15.10
CA GLY A 122 25.39 5.21 -14.97
C GLY A 122 26.84 5.70 -14.98
N ALA A 123 27.17 6.60 -15.91
CA ALA A 123 28.51 7.18 -16.01
C ALA A 123 28.90 8.05 -14.80
N THR A 124 27.93 8.61 -14.07
CA THR A 124 28.16 9.40 -12.85
C THR A 124 28.14 8.56 -11.58
N ILE A 125 27.01 7.92 -11.28
CA ILE A 125 26.72 7.35 -9.95
C ILE A 125 27.58 6.13 -9.64
N LEU A 126 27.82 5.24 -10.60
CA LEU A 126 28.60 4.01 -10.37
C LEU A 126 30.07 4.27 -10.02
N ARG A 127 30.58 5.50 -10.22
CA ARG A 127 31.92 5.91 -9.77
C ARG A 127 31.99 6.22 -8.27
N HIS A 128 30.87 6.60 -7.67
CA HIS A 128 30.74 6.91 -6.24
C HIS A 128 30.11 5.75 -5.47
N PHE A 129 29.17 5.04 -6.09
CA PHE A 129 28.39 3.95 -5.51
C PHE A 129 28.35 2.76 -6.51
N PRO A 130 29.40 1.93 -6.57
CA PRO A 130 29.47 0.81 -7.53
C PRO A 130 28.32 -0.20 -7.40
N GLU A 131 27.79 -0.38 -6.19
CA GLU A 131 26.68 -1.29 -5.86
C GLU A 131 25.27 -0.68 -6.10
N ALA A 132 25.18 0.55 -6.63
CA ALA A 132 23.90 1.22 -6.84
C ALA A 132 23.06 0.53 -7.94
N ARG A 133 21.81 0.21 -7.62
CA ARG A 133 20.88 -0.47 -8.53
C ARG A 133 20.15 0.54 -9.40
N LEU A 134 20.68 0.75 -10.61
CA LEU A 134 20.07 1.59 -11.63
C LEU A 134 18.99 0.82 -12.42
N ARG A 135 17.86 1.45 -12.72
CA ARG A 135 16.80 0.89 -13.58
C ARG A 135 16.37 1.91 -14.65
N ASN A 136 16.43 1.52 -15.93
CA ASN A 136 15.89 2.33 -17.04
C ASN A 136 14.37 2.13 -17.16
N LEU A 137 13.66 2.66 -16.18
CA LEU A 137 12.29 2.31 -15.84
C LEU A 137 11.61 3.54 -15.25
N ALA A 138 10.37 3.82 -15.62
CA ALA A 138 9.50 4.75 -14.88
C ALA A 138 8.68 3.95 -13.85
N LEU A 139 8.41 4.54 -12.69
CA LEU A 139 7.43 3.98 -11.77
C LEU A 139 6.06 4.63 -11.99
N ALA A 140 5.01 3.82 -11.86
CA ALA A 140 3.62 4.22 -12.06
C ALA A 140 2.69 3.35 -11.18
N ASP A 141 1.38 3.52 -11.35
CA ASP A 141 0.34 2.67 -10.74
C ASP A 141 0.06 1.38 -11.53
N MET A 142 0.78 1.16 -12.63
CA MET A 142 0.67 -0.04 -13.47
C MET A 142 2.00 -0.42 -14.11
N ALA A 143 2.16 -1.71 -14.43
CA ALA A 143 3.29 -2.22 -15.21
C ALA A 143 3.03 -2.18 -16.72
N GLY A 144 4.10 -2.12 -17.52
CA GLY A 144 4.01 -2.26 -18.97
C GLY A 144 4.85 -1.24 -19.73
N ARG A 145 4.24 -0.58 -20.72
CA ARG A 145 4.89 0.41 -21.59
C ARG A 145 4.00 1.63 -21.77
N LEU A 146 4.40 2.77 -21.21
CA LEU A 146 3.62 4.01 -21.23
C LEU A 146 4.23 5.07 -22.16
N ARG A 147 3.35 5.96 -22.63
CA ARG A 147 3.71 7.11 -23.49
C ARG A 147 4.43 8.16 -22.65
N PHE A 148 5.56 8.64 -23.13
CA PHE A 148 6.42 9.61 -22.44
C PHE A 148 6.69 10.81 -23.35
N HIS A 149 6.60 12.02 -22.81
CA HIS A 149 6.80 13.27 -23.55
C HIS A 149 8.20 13.79 -23.24
N HIS A 150 9.09 13.74 -24.24
CA HIS A 150 10.48 14.09 -24.10
C HIS A 150 10.77 15.49 -24.68
N TYR A 151 11.12 16.44 -23.80
CA TYR A 151 11.55 17.78 -24.18
C TYR A 151 13.07 17.77 -24.39
N ARG A 152 13.53 17.54 -25.63
CA ARG A 152 14.97 17.33 -25.96
C ARG A 152 15.90 18.45 -25.46
N GLU A 153 15.44 19.69 -25.50
CA GLU A 153 16.19 20.88 -25.09
C GLU A 153 16.09 21.16 -23.57
N SER A 154 15.17 20.50 -22.88
CA SER A 154 15.01 20.58 -21.42
C SER A 154 14.62 19.21 -20.86
N PRO A 155 15.53 18.20 -20.89
CA PRO A 155 15.18 16.81 -20.59
C PRO A 155 14.57 16.59 -19.22
N THR A 156 14.91 17.44 -18.24
CA THR A 156 14.35 17.45 -16.89
C THR A 156 12.83 17.59 -16.87
N TRP A 157 12.24 18.34 -17.81
CA TRP A 157 10.78 18.57 -17.86
C TRP A 157 10.01 17.44 -18.59
N SER A 158 10.65 16.29 -18.81
CA SER A 158 10.06 15.17 -19.53
C SER A 158 9.30 14.24 -18.59
N GLY A 159 8.07 13.88 -18.94
CA GLY A 159 7.21 13.07 -18.09
C GLY A 159 6.08 12.37 -18.85
N PHE A 160 5.17 11.71 -18.12
CA PHE A 160 3.96 11.13 -18.73
C PHE A 160 2.98 12.20 -19.23
N PHE A 161 3.01 13.41 -18.65
CA PHE A 161 2.13 14.52 -18.99
C PHE A 161 2.84 15.55 -19.88
N ARG A 162 2.06 16.36 -20.60
CA ARG A 162 2.59 17.48 -21.40
C ARG A 162 2.53 18.76 -20.60
N ARG A 163 3.60 19.55 -20.64
CA ARG A 163 3.75 20.84 -19.98
C ARG A 163 2.99 21.94 -20.74
N ARG A 164 1.67 21.80 -20.86
CA ARG A 164 0.84 22.59 -21.80
C ARG A 164 0.86 24.09 -21.47
N GLY A 165 0.95 24.44 -20.19
CA GLY A 165 1.11 25.84 -19.76
C GLY A 165 2.42 26.45 -20.23
N GLU A 166 3.51 25.68 -20.18
CA GLU A 166 4.85 26.11 -20.57
C GLU A 166 5.07 26.12 -22.09
N GLU A 167 4.50 25.15 -22.81
CA GLU A 167 4.40 25.17 -24.27
C GLU A 167 3.67 26.45 -24.75
N ALA A 168 2.56 26.83 -24.10
CA ALA A 168 1.80 28.02 -24.44
C ALA A 168 2.51 29.34 -24.08
N ARG A 169 3.39 29.32 -23.07
CA ARG A 169 4.27 30.45 -22.69
C ARG A 169 5.50 30.57 -23.60
N GLY A 170 5.81 29.53 -24.39
CA GLY A 170 7.04 29.45 -25.19
C GLY A 170 8.29 29.12 -24.36
N SER A 171 8.13 28.66 -23.12
CA SER A 171 9.25 28.24 -22.26
C SER A 171 9.93 26.97 -22.77
N VAL A 172 9.18 26.11 -23.45
CA VAL A 172 9.67 24.88 -24.11
C VAL A 172 8.98 24.66 -25.47
N GLY A 173 9.71 24.03 -26.40
CA GLY A 173 9.15 23.55 -27.66
C GLY A 173 8.24 22.33 -27.51
N ALA A 174 7.68 21.86 -28.62
CA ALA A 174 6.85 20.64 -28.61
C ALA A 174 7.69 19.39 -28.28
N PRO A 175 7.18 18.45 -27.45
CA PRO A 175 7.92 17.26 -27.05
C PRO A 175 7.94 16.19 -28.15
N GLU A 176 9.02 15.41 -28.18
CA GLU A 176 9.07 14.12 -28.87
C GLU A 176 8.28 13.08 -28.06
N VAL A 177 7.50 12.22 -28.72
CA VAL A 177 6.73 11.18 -28.03
C VAL A 177 7.48 9.85 -28.08
N LEU A 178 7.93 9.40 -26.91
CA LEU A 178 8.62 8.13 -26.71
C LEU A 178 7.69 7.12 -26.01
N THR A 179 8.15 5.88 -25.91
CA THR A 179 7.51 4.84 -25.08
C THR A 179 8.55 4.23 -24.15
N VAL A 180 8.32 4.35 -22.85
CA VAL A 180 9.24 3.88 -21.80
C VAL A 180 8.69 2.63 -21.12
N ALA A 181 9.56 1.84 -20.50
CA ALA A 181 9.12 0.73 -19.65
C ALA A 181 8.61 1.26 -18.31
N CYS A 182 7.58 0.62 -17.76
CA CYS A 182 6.96 1.02 -16.48
C CYS A 182 6.71 -0.19 -15.57
N ASP A 183 6.79 0.03 -14.26
CA ASP A 183 6.40 -0.94 -13.23
C ASP A 183 5.82 -0.21 -12.00
N THR A 184 5.24 -0.97 -11.07
CA THR A 184 4.83 -0.47 -9.74
C THR A 184 5.98 -0.63 -8.74
N LEU A 185 6.05 0.26 -7.74
CA LEU A 185 7.06 0.14 -6.68
C LEU A 185 6.85 -1.13 -5.85
N ASP A 186 5.60 -1.50 -5.57
CA ASP A 186 5.23 -2.74 -4.88
C ASP A 186 5.70 -4.00 -5.64
N ALA A 187 5.61 -4.04 -6.98
CA ALA A 187 6.08 -5.17 -7.79
C ALA A 187 7.62 -5.22 -7.87
N TYR A 188 8.26 -4.07 -8.03
CA TYR A 188 9.71 -3.93 -8.00
C TYR A 188 10.30 -4.44 -6.68
N CYS A 189 9.84 -3.91 -5.55
CA CYS A 189 10.34 -4.29 -4.23
C CYS A 189 10.11 -5.77 -3.91
N ARG A 190 8.95 -6.33 -4.29
CA ARG A 190 8.66 -7.77 -4.17
C ARG A 190 9.63 -8.64 -4.99
N THR A 191 10.01 -8.20 -6.18
CA THR A 191 10.94 -8.91 -7.08
C THR A 191 12.38 -8.86 -6.56
N GLU A 192 12.78 -7.75 -5.95
CA GLU A 192 14.14 -7.50 -5.48
C GLU A 192 14.36 -7.94 -4.02
N GLY A 193 13.32 -8.41 -3.32
CA GLY A 193 13.37 -8.85 -1.92
C GLY A 193 13.44 -7.69 -0.91
N ILE A 194 12.84 -6.55 -1.24
CA ILE A 194 12.89 -5.32 -0.44
C ILE A 194 11.57 -5.17 0.32
N PHE A 195 11.66 -5.12 1.65
CA PHE A 195 10.52 -5.05 2.55
C PHE A 195 10.48 -3.79 3.41
N HIS A 196 11.45 -2.89 3.23
CA HIS A 196 11.61 -1.63 3.96
C HIS A 196 12.38 -0.61 3.11
N ILE A 197 12.03 0.67 3.23
CA ILE A 197 12.66 1.81 2.55
C ILE A 197 12.80 2.96 3.56
N ASP A 198 14.02 3.32 3.93
CA ASP A 198 14.29 4.42 4.87
C ASP A 198 13.98 5.79 4.26
N PHE A 199 14.15 5.96 2.94
CA PHE A 199 13.77 7.20 2.24
C PHE A 199 13.39 6.98 0.77
N LEU A 200 12.22 7.51 0.37
CA LEU A 200 11.69 7.46 -1.00
C LEU A 200 11.52 8.87 -1.58
N LYS A 201 12.40 9.28 -2.50
CA LYS A 201 12.27 10.54 -3.25
C LYS A 201 11.52 10.30 -4.57
N ILE A 202 10.50 11.11 -4.85
CA ILE A 202 9.64 11.01 -6.03
C ILE A 202 9.60 12.37 -6.74
N ASP A 203 10.07 12.42 -7.98
CA ASP A 203 10.25 13.65 -8.74
C ASP A 203 10.10 13.32 -10.23
N VAL A 204 8.86 13.28 -10.71
CA VAL A 204 8.49 12.62 -11.97
C VAL A 204 7.54 13.48 -12.82
N GLU A 205 7.66 14.80 -12.67
CA GLU A 205 6.97 15.83 -13.46
C GLU A 205 5.44 15.61 -13.56
N GLY A 206 4.79 15.32 -12.43
CA GLY A 206 3.33 15.24 -12.30
C GLY A 206 2.78 13.82 -12.14
N ALA A 207 3.63 12.80 -12.23
CA ALA A 207 3.28 11.39 -12.05
C ALA A 207 3.39 10.90 -10.59
N GLU A 208 3.69 11.78 -9.64
CA GLU A 208 3.89 11.46 -8.22
C GLU A 208 2.67 10.70 -7.63
N PRO A 209 1.41 11.09 -7.90
CA PRO A 209 0.23 10.34 -7.43
C PRO A 209 0.12 8.93 -8.02
N ALA A 210 0.66 8.69 -9.22
CA ALA A 210 0.71 7.35 -9.81
C ALA A 210 1.79 6.49 -9.14
N VAL A 211 2.97 7.05 -8.85
CA VAL A 211 4.02 6.36 -8.06
C VAL A 211 3.50 6.02 -6.66
N LEU A 212 2.81 6.95 -5.99
CA LEU A 212 2.19 6.71 -4.67
C LEU A 212 1.17 5.56 -4.71
N ARG A 213 0.31 5.50 -5.74
CA ARG A 213 -0.62 4.38 -5.95
C ARG A 213 0.12 3.07 -6.27
N GLY A 214 1.20 3.12 -7.02
CA GLY A 214 2.11 1.98 -7.27
C GLY A 214 2.91 1.51 -6.06
N ALA A 215 2.86 2.25 -4.95
CA ALA A 215 3.46 1.93 -3.65
C ALA A 215 2.41 1.63 -2.57
N ALA A 216 1.15 1.42 -2.95
CA ALA A 216 0.02 1.39 -2.02
C ALA A 216 0.14 0.31 -0.93
N GLY A 217 0.75 -0.84 -1.24
CA GLY A 217 1.00 -1.95 -0.33
C GLY A 217 2.15 -1.65 0.64
N LEU A 218 3.30 -1.19 0.15
CA LEU A 218 4.44 -0.75 0.98
C LEU A 218 4.02 0.35 1.96
N LEU A 219 3.27 1.35 1.47
CA LEU A 219 2.81 2.46 2.29
C LEU A 219 1.78 1.98 3.34
N ALA A 220 0.82 1.12 2.97
CA ALA A 220 -0.14 0.57 3.92
C ALA A 220 0.49 -0.38 4.97
N ALA A 221 1.64 -0.99 4.65
CA ALA A 221 2.43 -1.76 5.61
C ALA A 221 3.29 -0.89 6.53
N GLY A 222 3.36 0.43 6.32
CA GLY A 222 4.29 1.32 7.04
C GLY A 222 5.76 0.99 6.74
N ALA A 223 6.03 0.44 5.54
CA ALA A 223 7.35 0.00 5.11
C ALA A 223 8.21 1.10 4.47
N VAL A 224 7.69 2.33 4.36
CA VAL A 224 8.44 3.51 3.91
C VAL A 224 8.50 4.49 5.07
N ASP A 225 9.71 4.90 5.49
CA ASP A 225 9.84 5.69 6.73
C ASP A 225 9.55 7.16 6.50
N ALA A 226 10.12 7.68 5.42
CA ALA A 226 9.81 8.97 4.87
C ALA A 226 9.79 8.91 3.34
N LEU A 227 8.90 9.70 2.76
CA LEU A 227 8.88 9.96 1.33
C LEU A 227 8.79 11.46 1.06
N GLN A 228 9.48 11.91 0.02
CA GLN A 228 9.47 13.29 -0.43
C GLN A 228 8.94 13.33 -1.86
N PHE A 229 8.07 14.30 -2.17
CA PHE A 229 7.61 14.54 -3.52
C PHE A 229 7.54 16.04 -3.85
N GLU A 230 7.79 16.38 -5.11
CA GLU A 230 7.51 17.72 -5.62
C GLU A 230 6.01 17.89 -5.90
N TYR A 231 5.46 19.03 -5.49
CA TYR A 231 4.16 19.55 -5.90
C TYR A 231 4.38 20.82 -6.71
N GLY A 232 3.48 21.12 -7.67
CA GLY A 232 3.52 22.35 -8.44
C GLY A 232 2.65 22.30 -9.69
N GLY A 233 3.00 23.11 -10.70
CA GLY A 233 2.25 23.17 -11.97
C GLY A 233 2.16 21.83 -12.73
N THR A 234 3.09 20.91 -12.46
CA THR A 234 3.07 19.51 -12.92
C THR A 234 1.79 18.76 -12.53
N PHE A 235 1.27 18.99 -11.32
CA PHE A 235 0.02 18.39 -10.87
C PHE A 235 -1.17 18.89 -11.69
N ALA A 236 -1.17 20.16 -12.11
CA ALA A 236 -2.21 20.71 -12.98
C ALA A 236 -2.16 20.09 -14.39
N ASP A 237 -0.97 19.91 -14.96
CA ASP A 237 -0.77 19.19 -16.24
C ASP A 237 -1.27 17.73 -16.14
N ALA A 238 -1.09 17.09 -14.98
CA ALA A 238 -1.55 15.74 -14.66
C ALA A 238 -3.05 15.64 -14.28
N ARG A 239 -3.72 16.77 -14.02
CA ARG A 239 -5.05 16.86 -13.38
C ARG A 239 -5.13 16.18 -12.01
N ALA A 240 -4.01 16.18 -11.29
CA ALA A 240 -3.90 15.76 -9.90
C ALA A 240 -4.07 16.94 -8.94
N THR A 241 -4.28 16.63 -7.66
CA THR A 241 -4.36 17.61 -6.57
C THR A 241 -3.46 17.20 -5.42
N LEU A 242 -2.88 18.15 -4.70
CA LEU A 242 -2.16 17.90 -3.45
C LEU A 242 -3.08 17.21 -2.44
N ARG A 243 -4.36 17.61 -2.40
CA ARG A 243 -5.39 16.97 -1.58
C ARG A 243 -5.48 15.46 -1.82
N SER A 244 -5.42 15.00 -3.06
CA SER A 244 -5.49 13.57 -3.37
C SER A 244 -4.27 12.81 -2.84
N ALA A 245 -3.08 13.42 -2.82
CA ALA A 245 -1.89 12.85 -2.22
C ALA A 245 -1.97 12.87 -0.67
N PHE A 246 -2.41 13.98 -0.08
CA PHE A 246 -2.64 14.13 1.36
C PHE A 246 -3.62 13.07 1.88
N ASP A 247 -4.82 12.96 1.29
CA ASP A 247 -5.85 12.00 1.70
C ASP A 247 -5.35 10.54 1.54
N PHE A 248 -4.62 10.24 0.46
CA PHE A 248 -4.05 8.91 0.21
C PHE A 248 -2.98 8.50 1.24
N LEU A 249 -2.15 9.46 1.66
CA LEU A 249 -1.06 9.29 2.63
C LEU A 249 -1.59 9.24 4.07
N ALA A 250 -2.53 10.12 4.42
CA ALA A 250 -3.16 10.15 5.75
C ALA A 250 -3.92 8.85 6.07
N LEU A 251 -4.56 8.24 5.06
CA LEU A 251 -5.20 6.92 5.18
C LEU A 251 -4.22 5.75 5.41
N ARG A 252 -2.91 5.99 5.36
CA ARG A 252 -1.83 5.01 5.57
C ARG A 252 -0.88 5.44 6.70
N ASP A 253 -1.39 6.25 7.63
CA ASP A 253 -0.65 6.77 8.77
C ASP A 253 0.61 7.56 8.40
N TYR A 254 0.64 8.27 7.28
CA TYR A 254 1.67 9.29 7.03
C TYR A 254 1.19 10.67 7.48
N VAL A 255 2.09 11.40 8.12
CA VAL A 255 1.93 12.82 8.45
C VAL A 255 2.64 13.62 7.38
N LEU A 256 1.92 14.47 6.66
CA LEU A 256 2.49 15.40 5.68
C LEU A 256 3.11 16.60 6.42
N PHE A 257 4.24 17.10 5.94
CA PHE A 257 4.96 18.26 6.45
C PHE A 257 5.18 19.27 5.34
N THR A 258 4.94 20.54 5.65
CA THR A 258 5.48 21.68 4.89
C THR A 258 6.84 22.07 5.48
N GLU A 259 7.73 22.57 4.64
CA GLU A 259 8.97 23.21 5.09
C GLU A 259 8.82 24.74 5.04
N ALA A 260 9.32 25.42 6.07
CA ALA A 260 9.40 26.87 6.14
C ALA A 260 10.59 27.27 7.01
N ASP A 261 11.39 28.25 6.54
CA ASP A 261 12.53 28.84 7.26
C ASP A 261 13.57 27.85 7.82
N GLY A 262 13.67 26.63 7.26
CA GLY A 262 14.57 25.57 7.71
C GLY A 262 13.90 24.44 8.51
N ASP A 263 12.68 24.68 9.02
CA ASP A 263 11.93 23.79 9.90
C ASP A 263 10.77 23.07 9.19
N PHE A 264 10.43 21.87 9.69
CA PHE A 264 9.32 21.05 9.19
C PHE A 264 8.08 21.18 10.08
N THR A 265 6.98 21.68 9.53
CA THR A 265 5.70 21.84 10.24
C THR A 265 4.69 20.78 9.78
N PRO A 266 4.06 20.00 10.69
CA PRO A 266 3.07 19.01 10.31
C PRO A 266 1.77 19.66 9.83
N VAL A 267 1.20 19.14 8.75
CA VAL A 267 -0.13 19.47 8.24
C VAL A 267 -1.16 18.61 8.98
N GLU A 268 -1.45 18.99 10.23
CA GLU A 268 -2.37 18.25 11.12
C GLU A 268 -3.83 18.24 10.60
N THR A 269 -4.20 19.15 9.70
CA THR A 269 -5.54 19.22 9.09
C THR A 269 -5.46 19.86 7.71
N TRP A 270 -6.24 19.33 6.75
CA TRP A 270 -6.30 19.86 5.39
C TRP A 270 -6.80 21.31 5.35
N SER A 271 -6.21 22.11 4.45
CA SER A 271 -6.61 23.48 4.17
C SER A 271 -6.59 23.70 2.67
N ASP A 272 -7.71 24.14 2.08
CA ASP A 272 -7.80 24.36 0.62
C ASP A 272 -6.83 25.46 0.12
N ARG A 273 -6.19 26.22 1.02
CA ARG A 273 -5.11 27.17 0.67
C ARG A 273 -3.79 26.48 0.25
N LEU A 274 -3.62 25.20 0.54
CA LEU A 274 -2.46 24.42 0.11
C LEU A 274 -2.56 23.98 -1.35
N GLU A 275 -3.74 24.09 -1.97
CA GLU A 275 -4.00 23.69 -3.35
C GLU A 275 -3.77 24.85 -4.34
N ASP A 276 -2.56 25.42 -4.33
CA ASP A 276 -2.18 26.62 -5.11
C ASP A 276 -1.37 26.34 -6.38
N TYR A 277 -0.94 25.08 -6.59
CA TYR A 277 -0.03 24.62 -7.65
C TYR A 277 1.31 25.39 -7.71
N ALA A 278 1.73 26.02 -6.61
CA ALA A 278 3.07 26.58 -6.47
C ALA A 278 4.10 25.46 -6.30
N TYR A 279 5.29 25.62 -6.88
CA TYR A 279 6.36 24.63 -6.77
C TYR A 279 6.88 24.57 -5.33
N ALA A 280 6.70 23.42 -4.69
CA ALA A 280 7.10 23.15 -3.31
C ALA A 280 7.44 21.68 -3.12
N ASN A 281 8.39 21.39 -2.24
CA ASN A 281 8.70 20.03 -1.82
C ASN A 281 7.90 19.68 -0.56
N TYR A 282 7.16 18.59 -0.61
CA TYR A 282 6.45 18.03 0.55
C TYR A 282 7.17 16.79 1.05
N LEU A 283 7.23 16.66 2.37
CA LEU A 283 7.74 15.48 3.07
C LEU A 283 6.57 14.78 3.76
N ALA A 284 6.43 13.47 3.60
CA ALA A 284 5.51 12.67 4.38
C ALA A 284 6.30 11.64 5.19
N VAL A 285 6.13 11.64 6.51
CA VAL A 285 6.81 10.73 7.44
C VAL A 285 5.78 9.81 8.06
N HIS A 286 6.07 8.50 8.14
CA HIS A 286 5.17 7.56 8.79
C HIS A 286 4.98 7.93 10.27
N ARG A 287 3.74 7.86 10.78
CA ARG A 287 3.31 8.39 12.10
C ARG A 287 4.14 7.81 13.25
N ARG A 288 4.61 6.56 13.13
CA ARG A 288 5.53 5.90 14.09
C ARG A 288 6.82 6.69 14.33
N LEU A 289 7.25 7.51 13.36
CA LEU A 289 8.48 8.32 13.38
C LEU A 289 8.24 9.82 13.49
N ALA A 290 7.01 10.32 13.37
CA ALA A 290 6.73 11.75 13.34
C ALA A 290 7.20 12.49 14.61
N GLY A 291 7.09 11.85 15.79
CA GLY A 291 7.60 12.38 17.05
C GLY A 291 9.13 12.48 17.09
N TRP A 292 9.82 11.39 16.73
CA TRP A 292 11.27 11.31 16.63
C TRP A 292 11.86 12.29 15.59
N PHE A 293 11.19 12.42 14.44
CA PHE A 293 11.59 13.31 13.36
C PHE A 293 11.59 14.78 13.82
N LEU A 294 10.52 15.18 14.51
CA LEU A 294 10.36 16.49 15.15
C LEU A 294 11.21 16.69 16.42
N GLY A 295 11.99 15.69 16.86
CA GLY A 295 12.77 15.78 18.09
C GLY A 295 11.93 15.94 19.36
N ARG A 296 10.66 15.47 19.34
CA ARG A 296 9.79 15.45 20.53
C ARG A 296 10.36 14.45 21.57
N PRO A 297 10.06 14.63 22.88
CA PRO A 297 10.42 13.65 23.89
C PRO A 297 9.93 12.24 23.52
N PRO A 298 10.74 11.19 23.67
CA PRO A 298 10.32 9.81 23.41
C PRO A 298 9.09 9.43 24.22
N ALA A 299 8.11 8.80 23.56
CA ALA A 299 6.88 8.32 24.17
C ALA A 299 6.54 6.93 23.62
N MET A 300 6.42 5.96 24.51
CA MET A 300 5.94 4.60 24.20
C MET A 300 4.41 4.59 24.04
N LEU A 301 3.84 3.47 23.59
CA LEU A 301 2.39 3.29 23.53
C LEU A 301 1.79 3.29 24.95
N ASP A 302 0.75 4.10 25.20
CA ASP A 302 -0.14 3.87 26.34
C ASP A 302 -1.02 2.66 26.00
N LEU A 303 -0.50 1.47 26.28
CA LEU A 303 -1.19 0.19 26.03
C LEU A 303 -2.61 0.20 26.61
N GLY A 304 -2.83 0.84 27.76
CA GLY A 304 -4.15 1.01 28.34
C GLY A 304 -5.09 1.86 27.48
N ALA A 305 -4.62 3.00 26.97
CA ALA A 305 -5.41 3.84 26.08
C ALA A 305 -5.69 3.16 24.73
N GLU A 306 -4.69 2.49 24.16
CA GLU A 306 -4.80 1.79 22.88
C GLU A 306 -5.76 0.59 22.96
N LEU A 307 -5.78 -0.16 24.05
CA LEU A 307 -6.76 -1.24 24.27
C LEU A 307 -8.17 -0.66 24.51
N ARG A 308 -8.29 0.39 25.34
CA ARG A 308 -9.58 1.06 25.60
C ARG A 308 -10.22 1.64 24.33
N SER A 309 -9.45 2.29 23.45
CA SER A 309 -9.95 2.87 22.18
C SER A 309 -10.41 1.81 21.17
N ARG A 310 -9.96 0.56 21.35
CA ARG A 310 -10.36 -0.61 20.57
C ARG A 310 -11.42 -1.49 21.26
N GLY A 311 -11.87 -1.11 22.45
CA GLY A 311 -12.91 -1.81 23.21
C GLY A 311 -12.42 -3.10 23.88
N ILE A 312 -11.11 -3.32 23.93
CA ILE A 312 -10.50 -4.52 24.51
C ILE A 312 -10.33 -4.30 26.02
N ARG A 313 -10.78 -5.26 26.81
CA ARG A 313 -10.57 -5.30 28.27
C ARG A 313 -9.73 -6.53 28.60
N PRO A 314 -8.51 -6.37 29.15
CA PRO A 314 -7.73 -7.49 29.63
C PRO A 314 -8.50 -8.32 30.66
N ARG A 315 -8.72 -9.60 30.35
CA ARG A 315 -9.15 -10.62 31.31
C ARG A 315 -7.94 -11.09 32.11
N GLY A 316 -6.90 -11.50 31.41
CA GLY A 316 -5.61 -11.86 31.97
C GLY A 316 -4.48 -11.56 31.00
N VAL A 317 -3.27 -11.37 31.54
CA VAL A 317 -2.06 -10.99 30.77
C VAL A 317 -1.01 -12.09 30.87
N ILE A 318 -0.42 -12.45 29.73
CA ILE A 318 0.84 -13.17 29.66
C ILE A 318 1.91 -12.14 29.29
N HIS A 319 2.86 -11.87 30.17
CA HIS A 319 3.97 -10.95 29.93
C HIS A 319 5.27 -11.74 29.84
N ILE A 320 5.84 -11.77 28.63
CA ILE A 320 7.10 -12.46 28.30
C ILE A 320 8.21 -11.41 28.23
N GLY A 321 9.30 -11.59 28.98
CA GLY A 321 10.32 -10.55 29.18
C GLY A 321 9.96 -9.61 30.32
N ALA A 322 9.40 -10.15 31.40
CA ALA A 322 8.78 -9.38 32.47
C ALA A 322 9.73 -8.46 33.26
N HIS A 323 11.04 -8.65 33.15
CA HIS A 323 12.07 -7.96 33.94
C HIS A 323 11.71 -7.97 35.44
N GLU A 324 11.48 -6.80 36.05
CA GLU A 324 11.11 -6.64 37.45
C GLU A 324 9.60 -6.55 37.73
N GLY A 325 8.74 -6.70 36.71
CA GLY A 325 7.28 -6.77 36.83
C GLY A 325 6.59 -5.43 37.10
N ARG A 326 7.19 -4.32 36.64
CA ARG A 326 6.75 -2.94 36.96
C ARG A 326 5.38 -2.60 36.37
N GLU A 327 4.97 -3.34 35.35
CA GLU A 327 3.74 -3.18 34.57
C GLU A 327 2.51 -3.70 35.33
N LEU A 328 2.70 -4.47 36.42
CA LEU A 328 1.62 -5.06 37.21
C LEU A 328 0.56 -4.02 37.61
N ALA A 329 0.98 -2.84 38.09
CA ALA A 329 0.07 -1.78 38.48
C ALA A 329 -0.79 -1.27 37.30
N ALA A 330 -0.22 -1.20 36.09
CA ALA A 330 -0.96 -0.84 34.88
C ALA A 330 -1.93 -1.95 34.46
N TYR A 331 -1.52 -3.22 34.58
CA TYR A 331 -2.38 -4.37 34.31
C TYR A 331 -3.58 -4.42 35.28
N ARG A 332 -3.37 -4.15 36.58
CA ARG A 332 -4.44 -4.01 37.57
C ARG A 332 -5.37 -2.85 37.25
N ALA A 333 -4.84 -1.69 36.84
CA ALA A 333 -5.64 -0.54 36.42
C ALA A 333 -6.51 -0.83 35.17
N MET A 334 -6.11 -1.79 34.34
CA MET A 334 -6.92 -2.30 33.21
C MET A 334 -7.92 -3.40 33.60
N GLY A 335 -7.84 -3.92 34.83
CA GLY A 335 -8.71 -4.99 35.34
C GLY A 335 -8.22 -6.42 35.12
N ALA A 336 -6.93 -6.61 34.76
CA ALA A 336 -6.38 -7.94 34.49
C ALA A 336 -6.18 -8.80 35.75
N SER A 337 -6.69 -10.03 35.69
CA SER A 337 -6.49 -11.12 36.66
C SER A 337 -6.90 -12.46 36.01
N PRO A 338 -6.00 -13.43 35.82
CA PRO A 338 -4.63 -13.54 36.35
C PRO A 338 -3.55 -12.82 35.52
N VAL A 339 -2.32 -12.78 36.03
CA VAL A 339 -1.12 -12.34 35.31
C VAL A 339 -0.05 -13.43 35.37
N LEU A 340 0.51 -13.81 34.22
CA LEU A 340 1.67 -14.69 34.11
C LEU A 340 2.88 -13.86 33.65
N PHE A 341 3.88 -13.72 34.50
CA PHE A 341 5.18 -13.15 34.15
C PHE A 341 6.17 -14.26 33.80
N ILE A 342 6.90 -14.09 32.70
CA ILE A 342 7.96 -15.00 32.25
C ILE A 342 9.25 -14.19 32.13
N GLU A 343 10.30 -14.64 32.80
CA GLU A 343 11.63 -14.01 32.81
C GLU A 343 12.71 -15.08 32.61
N ALA A 344 13.62 -14.86 31.65
CA ALA A 344 14.64 -15.83 31.30
C ALA A 344 15.89 -15.72 32.20
N ASN A 345 16.25 -14.51 32.64
CA ASN A 345 17.43 -14.25 33.46
C ASN A 345 17.15 -14.58 34.94
N PRO A 346 17.78 -15.62 35.53
CA PRO A 346 17.47 -16.03 36.91
C PRO A 346 17.77 -14.95 37.96
N ALA A 347 18.75 -14.07 37.70
CA ALA A 347 19.11 -12.98 38.61
C ALA A 347 18.12 -11.80 38.55
N VAL A 348 17.35 -11.67 37.47
CA VAL A 348 16.25 -10.71 37.30
C VAL A 348 14.96 -11.32 37.85
N ALA A 349 14.67 -12.57 37.50
CA ALA A 349 13.52 -13.32 38.01
C ALA A 349 13.47 -13.37 39.54
N ALA A 350 14.61 -13.57 40.21
CA ALA A 350 14.68 -13.51 41.68
C ALA A 350 14.31 -12.14 42.27
N ARG A 351 14.37 -11.04 41.49
CA ARG A 351 13.89 -9.70 41.90
C ARG A 351 12.39 -9.56 41.62
N LEU A 352 11.94 -9.99 40.44
CA LEU A 352 10.51 -10.10 40.09
C LEU A 352 9.70 -10.86 41.14
N GLU A 353 10.14 -12.07 41.52
CA GLU A 353 9.50 -12.90 42.54
C GLU A 353 9.34 -12.17 43.89
N ARG A 354 10.32 -11.32 44.27
CA ARG A 354 10.24 -10.49 45.48
C ARG A 354 9.29 -9.31 45.31
N ASN A 355 9.23 -8.71 44.12
CA ASN A 355 8.38 -7.56 43.84
C ASN A 355 6.89 -7.93 43.80
N VAL A 356 6.56 -9.14 43.35
CA VAL A 356 5.17 -9.65 43.26
C VAL A 356 4.80 -10.59 44.41
N ALA A 357 5.67 -10.72 45.42
CA ALA A 357 5.46 -11.60 46.57
C ALA A 357 4.18 -11.22 47.35
N GLY A 358 3.21 -12.14 47.37
CA GLY A 358 1.92 -11.95 48.05
C GLY A 358 0.74 -11.67 47.14
N GLU A 359 0.95 -11.48 45.83
CA GLU A 359 -0.12 -11.40 44.83
C GLU A 359 -0.63 -12.83 44.50
N PRO A 360 -1.88 -13.19 44.83
CA PRO A 360 -2.34 -14.59 44.81
C PRO A 360 -2.69 -15.14 43.41
N ASP A 361 -2.81 -14.26 42.42
CA ASP A 361 -3.16 -14.55 41.02
C ASP A 361 -2.07 -14.09 40.04
N VAL A 362 -0.87 -13.80 40.55
CA VAL A 362 0.34 -13.55 39.76
C VAL A 362 1.20 -14.81 39.78
N PHE A 363 1.55 -15.30 38.59
CA PHE A 363 2.38 -16.47 38.38
C PHE A 363 3.72 -16.01 37.79
N VAL A 364 4.84 -16.59 38.25
CA VAL A 364 6.18 -16.29 37.75
C VAL A 364 6.80 -17.59 37.20
N ALA A 365 7.34 -17.52 35.98
CA ALA A 365 8.06 -18.62 35.34
C ALA A 365 9.48 -18.19 34.97
N VAL A 366 10.47 -18.91 35.51
CA VAL A 366 11.90 -18.65 35.28
C VAL A 366 12.41 -19.49 34.10
N CYS A 367 12.14 -19.04 32.88
CA CYS A 367 12.51 -19.73 31.65
C CYS A 367 12.48 -18.81 30.43
N ALA A 368 13.21 -19.20 29.39
CA ALA A 368 13.06 -18.65 28.04
C ALA A 368 11.79 -19.20 27.37
N ALA A 369 10.91 -18.31 26.89
CA ALA A 369 9.82 -18.69 26.02
C ALA A 369 10.36 -18.94 24.59
N THR A 370 10.12 -20.12 24.03
CA THR A 370 10.65 -20.53 22.72
C THR A 370 9.59 -21.25 21.89
N ASP A 371 9.97 -21.81 20.73
CA ASP A 371 9.10 -22.68 19.93
C ASP A 371 8.99 -24.12 20.51
N GLY A 372 9.74 -24.43 21.57
CA GLY A 372 9.78 -25.75 22.22
C GLY A 372 10.68 -26.77 21.51
N ALA A 373 11.51 -26.37 20.55
CA ALA A 373 12.44 -27.28 19.86
C ALA A 373 13.61 -27.81 20.72
N ALA A 374 13.90 -27.15 21.85
CA ALA A 374 14.94 -27.53 22.81
C ALA A 374 14.49 -27.31 24.26
N GLU A 375 15.02 -28.10 25.19
CA GLU A 375 14.73 -27.98 26.64
C GLU A 375 15.53 -26.85 27.33
N THR A 376 16.57 -26.35 26.67
CA THR A 376 17.41 -25.23 27.13
C THR A 376 17.76 -24.29 25.99
N ALA A 377 18.02 -23.02 26.32
CA ALA A 377 18.51 -22.00 25.41
C ALA A 377 19.71 -21.26 26.02
N THR A 378 20.52 -20.61 25.18
CA THR A 378 21.54 -19.66 25.61
C THR A 378 20.90 -18.28 25.73
N LEU A 379 21.10 -17.62 26.86
CA LEU A 379 20.78 -16.21 27.08
C LEU A 379 22.08 -15.41 27.08
N HIS A 380 22.23 -14.51 26.12
CA HIS A 380 23.30 -13.54 26.03
C HIS A 380 22.99 -12.40 27.00
N VAL A 381 23.72 -12.33 28.10
CA VAL A 381 23.56 -11.33 29.15
C VAL A 381 24.41 -10.11 28.81
N THR A 382 23.83 -8.93 28.93
CA THR A 382 24.49 -7.66 28.59
C THR A 382 24.80 -6.81 29.82
N SER A 383 25.60 -5.76 29.64
CA SER A 383 25.93 -4.78 30.70
C SER A 383 24.72 -3.96 31.19
N MET A 384 23.61 -4.00 30.46
CA MET A 384 22.30 -3.47 30.84
C MET A 384 21.28 -4.60 30.68
N ASP A 385 20.75 -5.16 31.78
CA ASP A 385 20.01 -6.43 31.73
C ASP A 385 18.74 -6.41 30.85
N GLN A 386 18.12 -5.23 30.69
CA GLN A 386 16.99 -5.01 29.76
C GLN A 386 17.33 -5.22 28.26
N SER A 387 18.61 -5.28 27.89
CA SER A 387 19.07 -5.57 26.52
C SER A 387 19.63 -6.99 26.38
N SER A 388 19.28 -7.91 27.28
CA SER A 388 19.71 -9.33 27.21
C SER A 388 18.75 -10.11 26.31
N SER A 389 19.28 -11.04 25.50
CA SER A 389 18.48 -11.75 24.48
C SER A 389 18.92 -13.20 24.30
N LEU A 390 18.06 -14.02 23.71
CA LEU A 390 18.43 -15.35 23.20
C LEU A 390 19.25 -15.25 21.90
N LEU A 391 19.36 -14.06 21.32
CA LEU A 391 20.10 -13.76 20.11
C LEU A 391 21.33 -12.89 20.44
N PRO A 392 22.50 -13.12 19.82
CA PRO A 392 23.67 -12.25 19.99
C PRO A 392 23.40 -10.82 19.51
N LEU A 393 24.15 -9.83 20.03
CA LEU A 393 24.06 -8.45 19.55
C LEU A 393 24.47 -8.34 18.07
N GLY A 394 23.63 -7.67 17.27
CA GLY A 394 23.85 -7.33 15.86
C GLY A 394 24.11 -5.82 15.70
N GLU A 395 23.28 -5.13 14.91
CA GLU A 395 23.36 -3.68 14.70
C GLU A 395 23.18 -2.85 16.00
N HIS A 396 22.64 -3.44 17.08
CA HIS A 396 22.48 -2.79 18.39
C HIS A 396 23.76 -2.12 18.90
N LEU A 397 24.93 -2.74 18.70
CA LEU A 397 26.23 -2.19 19.10
C LEU A 397 26.61 -0.88 18.39
N ALA A 398 26.06 -0.62 17.20
CA ALA A 398 26.27 0.64 16.48
C ALA A 398 25.41 1.79 17.03
N LEU A 399 24.23 1.48 17.56
CA LEU A 399 23.31 2.45 18.17
C LEU A 399 23.62 2.72 19.65
N TYR A 400 23.99 1.68 20.40
CA TYR A 400 24.24 1.73 21.84
C TYR A 400 25.62 1.14 22.22
N PRO A 401 26.76 1.77 21.85
CA PRO A 401 28.10 1.18 22.04
C PRO A 401 28.52 0.91 23.49
N GLY A 402 27.80 1.45 24.48
CA GLY A 402 28.03 1.18 25.91
C GLY A 402 27.33 -0.08 26.44
N ILE A 403 26.41 -0.66 25.67
CA ILE A 403 25.72 -1.91 26.00
C ILE A 403 26.42 -3.03 25.26
N VAL A 404 27.11 -3.88 26.02
CA VAL A 404 27.93 -4.99 25.49
C VAL A 404 27.52 -6.29 26.15
N GLU A 405 27.72 -7.41 25.45
CA GLU A 405 27.60 -8.75 26.03
C GLU A 405 28.67 -8.96 27.11
N THR A 406 28.26 -9.44 28.28
CA THR A 406 29.09 -9.62 29.48
C THR A 406 29.20 -11.08 29.91
N ASP A 407 28.18 -11.90 29.62
CA ASP A 407 28.14 -13.33 29.92
C ASP A 407 27.17 -14.06 28.97
N ALA A 408 27.25 -15.39 28.89
CA ALA A 408 26.34 -16.23 28.12
C ALA A 408 25.92 -17.45 28.95
N ILE A 409 24.70 -17.43 29.49
CA ILE A 409 24.22 -18.44 30.44
C ILE A 409 23.21 -19.40 29.79
N THR A 410 23.19 -20.65 30.24
CA THR A 410 22.18 -21.64 29.82
C THR A 410 20.95 -21.56 30.72
N VAL A 411 19.78 -21.37 30.12
CA VAL A 411 18.50 -21.24 30.82
C VAL A 411 17.50 -22.30 30.34
N PRO A 412 16.50 -22.71 31.16
CA PRO A 412 15.43 -23.59 30.69
C PRO A 412 14.65 -22.94 29.54
N ALA A 413 14.30 -23.71 28.52
CA ALA A 413 13.50 -23.27 27.38
C ALA A 413 12.19 -24.05 27.30
N VAL A 414 11.07 -23.35 27.08
CA VAL A 414 9.72 -23.93 27.08
C VAL A 414 8.85 -23.17 26.06
N SER A 415 7.98 -23.88 25.33
CA SER A 415 6.93 -23.23 24.55
C SER A 415 5.83 -22.69 25.46
N LEU A 416 5.20 -21.58 25.08
CA LEU A 416 4.15 -20.95 25.90
C LEU A 416 2.98 -21.92 26.15
N ASP A 417 2.57 -22.67 25.14
CA ASP A 417 1.51 -23.67 25.26
C ASP A 417 1.86 -24.73 26.33
N ALA A 418 3.09 -25.29 26.30
CA ALA A 418 3.54 -26.27 27.28
C ALA A 418 3.80 -25.68 28.67
N LEU A 419 4.10 -24.38 28.77
CA LEU A 419 4.26 -23.70 30.05
C LEU A 419 2.92 -23.51 30.76
N LEU A 420 1.87 -23.11 30.03
CA LEU A 420 0.51 -22.99 30.58
C LEU A 420 0.01 -24.35 31.09
N ASP A 421 0.21 -25.42 30.32
CA ASP A 421 -0.10 -26.79 30.75
C ASP A 421 0.64 -27.20 32.03
N ARG A 422 1.96 -26.91 32.12
CA ARG A 422 2.78 -27.21 33.32
C ARG A 422 2.33 -26.46 34.56
N LEU A 423 1.84 -25.23 34.40
CA LEU A 423 1.34 -24.39 35.49
C LEU A 423 -0.14 -24.65 35.82
N GLY A 424 -0.84 -25.46 35.02
CA GLY A 424 -2.28 -25.72 35.17
C GLY A 424 -3.16 -24.49 34.87
N LEU A 425 -2.69 -23.59 34.02
CA LEU A 425 -3.35 -22.33 33.68
C LEU A 425 -4.19 -22.47 32.40
N ASP A 426 -5.48 -22.17 32.46
CA ASP A 426 -6.37 -22.17 31.29
C ASP A 426 -6.02 -21.03 30.32
N PRO A 427 -5.63 -21.32 29.05
CA PRO A 427 -5.35 -20.30 28.06
C PRO A 427 -6.53 -19.34 27.79
N ALA A 428 -7.78 -19.73 28.07
CA ALA A 428 -8.95 -18.88 27.90
C ALA A 428 -9.04 -17.74 28.94
N ALA A 429 -8.36 -17.87 30.09
CA ALA A 429 -8.26 -16.83 31.10
C ALA A 429 -7.51 -15.58 30.57
N PHE A 430 -6.63 -15.76 29.59
CA PHE A 430 -5.81 -14.71 29.00
C PHE A 430 -6.42 -14.17 27.70
N ASN A 431 -6.26 -12.88 27.44
CA ASN A 431 -6.55 -12.27 26.13
C ASN A 431 -5.54 -11.19 25.71
N LEU A 432 -4.52 -10.91 26.51
CA LEU A 432 -3.44 -10.00 26.18
C LEU A 432 -2.09 -10.73 26.34
N ILE A 433 -1.25 -10.65 25.32
CA ILE A 433 0.19 -10.91 25.45
C ILE A 433 0.92 -9.57 25.46
N ASN A 434 1.82 -9.35 26.41
CA ASN A 434 2.90 -8.38 26.29
C ASN A 434 4.20 -9.15 26.05
N ILE A 435 4.97 -8.79 25.04
CA ILE A 435 6.21 -9.49 24.69
C ILE A 435 7.33 -8.47 24.43
N ASP A 436 8.24 -8.39 25.40
CA ASP A 436 9.40 -7.50 25.44
C ASP A 436 10.66 -8.37 25.56
N ILE A 437 10.98 -9.10 24.49
CA ILE A 437 12.14 -10.01 24.43
C ILE A 437 13.01 -9.76 23.20
N GLN A 438 13.56 -8.55 23.10
CA GLN A 438 14.77 -8.19 22.36
C GLN A 438 15.12 -9.08 21.14
N GLY A 439 14.28 -9.02 20.09
CA GLY A 439 14.46 -9.71 18.80
C GLY A 439 14.05 -11.18 18.73
N ALA A 440 13.64 -11.80 19.84
CA ALA A 440 13.26 -13.22 19.93
C ALA A 440 11.72 -13.44 19.86
N GLU A 441 10.93 -12.42 19.54
CA GLU A 441 9.47 -12.39 19.72
C GLU A 441 8.78 -13.49 18.91
N LEU A 442 9.18 -13.68 17.64
CA LEU A 442 8.62 -14.74 16.80
C LEU A 442 8.95 -16.15 17.31
N VAL A 443 10.10 -16.34 17.98
CA VAL A 443 10.49 -17.65 18.52
C VAL A 443 9.52 -18.03 19.64
N ALA A 444 9.25 -17.13 20.58
CA ALA A 444 8.26 -17.35 21.63
C ALA A 444 6.83 -17.48 21.08
N LEU A 445 6.43 -16.64 20.12
CA LEU A 445 5.08 -16.66 19.54
C LEU A 445 4.81 -17.91 18.69
N ARG A 446 5.83 -18.56 18.11
CA ARG A 446 5.70 -19.89 17.49
C ARG A 446 5.33 -20.97 18.50
N GLY A 447 5.83 -20.88 19.74
CA GLY A 447 5.46 -21.77 20.85
C GLY A 447 4.09 -21.49 21.47
N ALA A 448 3.32 -20.56 20.91
CA ALA A 448 2.01 -20.14 21.39
C ALA A 448 0.86 -20.52 20.43
N ALA A 449 1.06 -21.51 19.54
CA ALA A 449 0.12 -21.81 18.45
C ALA A 449 -1.30 -22.19 18.93
N ALA A 450 -1.43 -22.86 20.08
CA ALA A 450 -2.73 -23.19 20.70
C ALA A 450 -3.28 -22.03 21.56
N THR A 451 -2.40 -21.25 22.18
CA THR A 451 -2.75 -20.06 22.99
C THR A 451 -3.24 -18.90 22.13
N LEU A 452 -2.57 -18.60 21.02
CA LEU A 452 -2.85 -17.45 20.15
C LEU A 452 -4.35 -17.32 19.79
N PRO A 453 -5.08 -18.38 19.37
CA PRO A 453 -6.54 -18.36 19.17
C PRO A 453 -7.43 -17.86 20.32
N ARG A 454 -6.90 -17.66 21.54
CA ARG A 454 -7.60 -17.07 22.70
C ARG A 454 -7.29 -15.58 22.93
N ILE A 455 -6.18 -15.10 22.35
CA ILE A 455 -5.63 -13.76 22.55
C ILE A 455 -6.30 -12.71 21.65
N GLU A 456 -6.73 -11.59 22.20
CA GLU A 456 -7.37 -10.47 21.49
C GLU A 456 -6.36 -9.40 21.08
N ALA A 457 -5.30 -9.20 21.85
CA ALA A 457 -4.22 -8.25 21.56
C ALA A 457 -2.84 -8.78 21.94
N ILE A 458 -1.82 -8.35 21.20
CA ILE A 458 -0.41 -8.59 21.47
C ILE A 458 0.30 -7.23 21.38
N ASN A 459 0.93 -6.79 22.46
CA ASN A 459 1.90 -5.69 22.41
C ASN A 459 3.29 -6.31 22.30
N ALA A 460 4.06 -5.94 21.28
CA ALA A 460 5.35 -6.54 20.97
C ALA A 460 6.38 -5.49 20.57
N GLU A 461 7.64 -5.70 20.95
CA GLU A 461 8.77 -5.05 20.27
C GLU A 461 8.81 -5.50 18.80
N ILE A 462 9.17 -4.58 17.91
CA ILE A 462 9.35 -4.82 16.48
C ILE A 462 10.64 -4.20 15.96
N ASN A 463 11.32 -4.95 15.10
CA ASN A 463 12.60 -4.60 14.52
C ASN A 463 12.45 -4.26 13.02
N TYR A 464 12.99 -3.11 12.58
CA TYR A 464 13.14 -2.74 11.17
C TYR A 464 14.58 -2.95 10.68
N ARG A 465 15.52 -3.20 11.60
CA ARG A 465 16.93 -3.55 11.36
C ARG A 465 17.31 -4.78 12.18
N GLU A 466 18.43 -5.42 11.82
CA GLU A 466 18.91 -6.62 12.51
C GLU A 466 19.69 -6.23 13.79
N LEU A 467 18.98 -5.65 14.76
CA LEU A 467 19.59 -5.20 16.02
C LEU A 467 20.20 -6.36 16.81
N TYR A 468 19.58 -7.52 16.74
CA TYR A 468 20.08 -8.80 17.26
C TYR A 468 20.21 -9.80 16.11
N GLN A 469 21.26 -10.61 16.11
CA GLN A 469 21.60 -11.48 14.97
C GLN A 469 20.51 -12.52 14.73
N GLY A 470 19.98 -12.54 13.51
CA GLY A 470 18.84 -13.39 13.13
C GLY A 470 17.49 -12.98 13.70
N CYS A 471 17.35 -11.79 14.31
CA CYS A 471 16.05 -11.31 14.75
C CYS A 471 15.10 -11.10 13.58
N VAL A 472 13.81 -11.30 13.80
CA VAL A 472 12.84 -11.09 12.73
C VAL A 472 12.54 -9.63 12.51
N LEU A 473 12.35 -9.27 11.24
CA LEU A 473 11.91 -7.94 10.87
C LEU A 473 10.38 -7.82 10.96
N SER A 474 9.90 -6.60 11.17
CA SER A 474 8.49 -6.27 11.43
C SER A 474 7.53 -6.89 10.40
N HIS A 475 7.88 -6.85 9.11
CA HIS A 475 7.09 -7.47 8.04
C HIS A 475 6.95 -9.01 8.15
N GLN A 476 7.91 -9.69 8.77
CA GLN A 476 7.88 -11.15 9.01
C GLN A 476 6.99 -11.48 10.21
N LEU A 477 7.04 -10.66 11.26
CA LEU A 477 6.14 -10.77 12.40
C LEU A 477 4.69 -10.46 11.99
N ASP A 478 4.49 -9.41 11.18
CA ASP A 478 3.20 -9.07 10.57
C ASP A 478 2.62 -10.26 9.79
N ALA A 479 3.42 -10.88 8.92
CA ALA A 479 3.00 -12.03 8.11
C ALA A 479 2.63 -13.26 8.96
N PHE A 480 3.38 -13.53 10.04
CA PHE A 480 3.06 -14.62 10.97
C PHE A 480 1.76 -14.34 11.74
N LEU A 481 1.64 -13.15 12.34
CA LEU A 481 0.51 -12.77 13.17
C LEU A 481 -0.79 -12.61 12.35
N ALA A 482 -0.71 -12.19 11.08
CA ALA A 482 -1.82 -12.20 10.14
C ALA A 482 -2.44 -13.60 9.96
N GLY A 483 -1.64 -14.67 10.02
CA GLY A 483 -2.11 -16.05 10.00
C GLY A 483 -3.06 -16.41 11.16
N PHE A 484 -2.98 -15.69 12.28
CA PHE A 484 -3.85 -15.82 13.45
C PHE A 484 -4.92 -14.70 13.54
N GLY A 485 -5.12 -13.95 12.46
CA GLY A 485 -6.11 -12.88 12.34
C GLY A 485 -5.73 -11.57 13.02
N PHE A 486 -4.47 -11.39 13.42
CA PHE A 486 -3.98 -10.11 13.96
C PHE A 486 -3.62 -9.13 12.85
N VAL A 487 -3.84 -7.84 13.13
CA VAL A 487 -3.38 -6.72 12.30
C VAL A 487 -2.65 -5.74 13.22
N ARG A 488 -1.56 -5.13 12.75
CA ARG A 488 -0.88 -4.04 13.48
C ARG A 488 -1.76 -2.79 13.43
N GLU A 489 -2.22 -2.33 14.58
CA GLU A 489 -3.15 -1.18 14.72
C GLU A 489 -2.47 0.10 15.25
N ALA A 490 -1.27 -0.02 15.81
CA ALA A 490 -0.45 1.08 16.27
C ALA A 490 1.02 0.65 16.25
N ALA A 491 1.92 1.60 16.01
CA ALA A 491 3.35 1.42 16.21
C ALA A 491 4.02 2.76 16.55
N VAL A 492 5.05 2.75 17.39
CA VAL A 492 5.89 3.90 17.69
C VAL A 492 7.36 3.50 17.69
N CYS A 493 8.21 4.36 17.12
CA CYS A 493 9.66 4.18 17.11
C CYS A 493 10.29 5.45 17.68
N PRO A 494 10.19 5.66 19.01
CA PRO A 494 10.39 6.98 19.62
C PRO A 494 11.85 7.33 19.88
N TYR A 495 12.75 6.33 19.91
CA TYR A 495 14.18 6.52 20.11
C TYR A 495 14.97 6.51 18.80
N ASP A 496 14.71 5.54 17.93
CA ASP A 496 15.39 5.38 16.64
C ASP A 496 14.45 4.71 15.60
N PRO A 497 14.59 4.98 14.28
CA PRO A 497 13.71 4.36 13.28
C PRO A 497 13.84 2.84 13.13
N SER A 498 14.95 2.28 13.59
CA SER A 498 15.32 0.87 13.48
C SER A 498 14.50 -0.10 14.33
N TRP A 499 13.80 0.36 15.37
CA TRP A 499 13.01 -0.48 16.28
C TRP A 499 11.90 0.30 17.00
N GLY A 500 11.01 -0.41 17.68
CA GLY A 500 10.03 0.19 18.59
C GLY A 500 8.89 -0.76 18.95
N ASP A 501 7.80 -0.24 19.51
CA ASP A 501 6.65 -1.03 19.94
C ASP A 501 5.56 -1.07 18.88
N ALA A 502 4.84 -2.20 18.81
CA ALA A 502 3.63 -2.35 18.03
C ALA A 502 2.50 -3.06 18.80
N LEU A 503 1.29 -2.50 18.69
CA LEU A 503 0.07 -3.16 19.13
C LEU A 503 -0.57 -3.90 17.95
N TYR A 504 -0.62 -5.22 18.07
CA TYR A 504 -1.37 -6.11 17.21
C TYR A 504 -2.72 -6.44 17.84
N VAL A 505 -3.80 -6.36 17.06
CA VAL A 505 -5.15 -6.71 17.52
C VAL A 505 -5.76 -7.75 16.60
N ARG A 506 -6.39 -8.78 17.18
CA ARG A 506 -7.18 -9.74 16.43
C ARG A 506 -8.42 -9.05 15.88
N ARG A 507 -8.46 -8.87 14.56
CA ARG A 507 -9.70 -8.57 13.86
C ARG A 507 -10.46 -9.87 13.65
N SER A 508 -11.73 -9.88 14.04
CA SER A 508 -12.61 -11.00 13.70
C SER A 508 -12.82 -11.03 12.19
N ILE A 509 -12.91 -12.22 11.61
CA ILE A 509 -13.07 -12.39 10.16
C ILE A 509 -14.56 -12.33 9.78
N LEU A 510 -14.84 -11.73 8.62
CA LEU A 510 -16.08 -11.92 7.88
C LEU A 510 -15.68 -12.43 6.49
N SER A 511 -16.21 -13.57 6.04
CA SER A 511 -15.93 -14.08 4.70
C SER A 511 -17.18 -14.26 3.84
N MET A 512 -16.98 -14.42 2.53
CA MET A 512 -17.96 -14.98 1.61
C MET A 512 -17.26 -15.99 0.69
N ALA A 513 -17.17 -17.24 1.12
CA ALA A 513 -16.52 -18.31 0.36
C ALA A 513 -17.28 -18.66 -0.95
N ASP A 514 -18.55 -18.27 -1.06
CA ASP A 514 -19.37 -18.44 -2.27
C ASP A 514 -19.32 -17.25 -3.25
N LEU A 515 -18.56 -16.18 -2.94
CA LEU A 515 -18.37 -15.05 -3.85
C LEU A 515 -17.75 -15.51 -5.17
N GLY A 516 -18.28 -15.04 -6.29
CA GLY A 516 -17.90 -15.48 -7.63
C GLY A 516 -18.69 -16.69 -8.14
N GLN A 517 -19.31 -17.48 -7.24
CA GLN A 517 -20.13 -18.64 -7.59
C GLN A 517 -21.63 -18.41 -7.34
N ASN A 518 -21.98 -17.64 -6.32
CA ASN A 518 -23.36 -17.34 -5.93
C ASN A 518 -23.97 -16.19 -6.77
N GLY A 519 -24.30 -16.49 -8.03
CA GLY A 519 -24.94 -15.57 -8.96
C GLY A 519 -23.99 -14.90 -9.96
N ARG A 520 -24.53 -13.99 -10.77
CA ARG A 520 -23.80 -13.33 -11.87
C ARG A 520 -23.13 -12.04 -11.41
N PHE A 521 -22.39 -11.39 -12.31
CA PHE A 521 -21.59 -10.19 -12.07
C PHE A 521 -22.19 -9.20 -11.05
N ALA A 522 -23.44 -8.78 -11.23
CA ALA A 522 -24.11 -7.83 -10.34
C ALA A 522 -24.34 -8.34 -8.91
N ASN A 523 -24.63 -9.64 -8.74
CA ASN A 523 -24.76 -10.27 -7.43
C ASN A 523 -23.45 -10.15 -6.63
N GLN A 524 -22.32 -10.38 -7.33
CA GLN A 524 -20.97 -10.30 -6.76
C GLN A 524 -20.63 -8.89 -6.29
N LEU A 525 -21.09 -7.85 -7.00
CA LEU A 525 -20.94 -6.45 -6.55
C LEU A 525 -21.68 -6.21 -5.22
N PHE A 526 -22.95 -6.62 -5.10
CA PHE A 526 -23.72 -6.41 -3.85
C PHE A 526 -23.19 -7.26 -2.68
N GLN A 527 -22.77 -8.50 -2.93
CA GLN A 527 -22.10 -9.36 -1.96
C GLN A 527 -20.82 -8.71 -1.42
N TYR A 528 -19.91 -8.31 -2.32
CA TYR A 528 -18.64 -7.68 -1.94
C TYR A 528 -18.85 -6.30 -1.29
N ALA A 529 -19.78 -5.48 -1.80
CA ALA A 529 -20.15 -4.19 -1.20
C ALA A 529 -20.66 -4.36 0.23
N PHE A 530 -21.55 -5.32 0.47
CA PHE A 530 -22.04 -5.64 1.80
C PHE A 530 -20.90 -6.08 2.72
N LEU A 531 -20.11 -7.07 2.29
CA LEU A 531 -18.99 -7.64 3.05
C LEU A 531 -18.00 -6.54 3.48
N ARG A 532 -17.50 -5.75 2.52
CA ARG A 532 -16.54 -4.68 2.76
C ARG A 532 -17.12 -3.56 3.64
N ARG A 533 -18.38 -3.16 3.42
CA ARG A 533 -19.06 -2.13 4.23
C ARG A 533 -19.31 -2.59 5.66
N HIS A 534 -19.75 -3.83 5.86
CA HIS A 534 -20.00 -4.41 7.18
C HIS A 534 -18.68 -4.60 7.93
N ALA A 535 -17.65 -5.13 7.27
CA ALA A 535 -16.32 -5.26 7.86
C ALA A 535 -15.72 -3.92 8.29
N ALA A 536 -15.81 -2.89 7.43
CA ALA A 536 -15.36 -1.53 7.76
C ALA A 536 -16.12 -0.94 8.97
N ARG A 537 -17.46 -1.06 9.03
CA ARG A 537 -18.27 -0.55 10.15
C ARG A 537 -17.95 -1.23 11.49
N HIS A 538 -17.68 -2.53 11.48
CA HIS A 538 -17.56 -3.32 12.72
C HIS A 538 -16.11 -3.71 13.08
N ARG A 539 -15.12 -3.09 12.41
CA ARG A 539 -13.67 -3.34 12.55
C ARG A 539 -13.31 -4.83 12.37
N LEU A 540 -13.87 -5.45 11.33
CA LEU A 540 -13.60 -6.84 10.94
C LEU A 540 -12.62 -6.88 9.76
N THR A 541 -12.03 -8.04 9.51
CA THR A 541 -11.27 -8.32 8.29
C THR A 541 -12.17 -9.03 7.29
N ALA A 542 -12.35 -8.45 6.10
CA ALA A 542 -13.03 -9.11 4.98
C ALA A 542 -12.10 -10.16 4.34
N GLN A 543 -12.64 -11.33 3.97
CA GLN A 543 -11.91 -12.38 3.28
C GLN A 543 -12.77 -13.04 2.18
N VAL A 544 -12.22 -13.19 0.97
CA VAL A 544 -12.94 -13.75 -0.18
C VAL A 544 -12.04 -14.63 -1.05
N PRO A 545 -12.59 -15.62 -1.77
CA PRO A 545 -11.87 -16.27 -2.85
C PRO A 545 -11.58 -15.29 -3.99
N ALA A 546 -10.71 -15.71 -4.92
CA ALA A 546 -10.53 -14.99 -6.17
C ALA A 546 -11.86 -14.93 -6.96
N TRP A 547 -12.24 -13.73 -7.37
CA TRP A 547 -13.47 -13.40 -8.10
C TRP A 547 -13.18 -12.35 -9.18
N VAL A 548 -14.17 -12.02 -10.01
CA VAL A 548 -13.96 -11.12 -11.17
C VAL A 548 -13.45 -9.72 -10.79
N GLY A 549 -13.73 -9.27 -9.57
CA GLY A 549 -13.26 -7.98 -9.06
C GLY A 549 -11.76 -7.91 -8.75
N ASN A 550 -11.04 -9.04 -8.60
CA ASN A 550 -9.58 -9.02 -8.54
C ASN A 550 -8.99 -8.49 -9.86
N PHE A 551 -9.55 -8.91 -10.99
CA PHE A 551 -9.16 -8.48 -12.33
C PHE A 551 -9.69 -7.08 -12.68
N LEU A 552 -10.97 -6.79 -12.37
CA LEU A 552 -11.61 -5.54 -12.78
C LEU A 552 -11.25 -4.35 -11.89
N PHE A 553 -11.18 -4.54 -10.56
CA PHE A 553 -11.15 -3.46 -9.56
C PHE A 553 -9.92 -3.51 -8.64
N GLY A 554 -9.00 -4.45 -8.86
CA GLY A 554 -7.84 -4.63 -7.98
C GLY A 554 -8.21 -5.06 -6.57
N ALA A 555 -9.37 -5.72 -6.40
CA ALA A 555 -9.74 -6.32 -5.13
C ALA A 555 -8.64 -7.29 -4.67
N ALA A 556 -8.24 -7.22 -3.40
CA ALA A 556 -7.06 -7.91 -2.89
C ALA A 556 -7.23 -8.45 -1.45
N ASP A 557 -8.47 -8.61 -0.98
CA ASP A 557 -8.73 -9.29 0.30
C ASP A 557 -8.27 -10.76 0.21
N PRO A 558 -7.62 -11.31 1.24
CA PRO A 558 -7.10 -12.67 1.22
C PRO A 558 -8.24 -13.71 1.35
N PRO A 559 -8.05 -14.94 0.84
CA PRO A 559 -8.99 -16.03 1.06
C PRO A 559 -9.01 -16.45 2.54
N PRO A 560 -10.14 -17.02 3.03
CA PRO A 560 -10.22 -17.51 4.40
C PRO A 560 -9.24 -18.68 4.63
N PRO A 561 -8.37 -18.64 5.66
CA PRO A 561 -7.33 -19.64 5.88
C PRO A 561 -7.87 -20.99 6.39
N ARG A 562 -9.15 -21.04 6.76
CA ARG A 562 -9.89 -22.22 7.22
C ARG A 562 -11.37 -22.03 6.95
N ALA A 563 -12.13 -23.13 6.95
CA ALA A 563 -13.59 -23.05 6.95
C ALA A 563 -14.10 -22.33 8.21
N LEU A 564 -15.06 -21.42 8.04
CA LEU A 564 -15.76 -20.72 9.11
C LEU A 564 -17.23 -21.17 9.19
N PRO A 565 -17.90 -21.05 10.34
CA PRO A 565 -19.33 -21.34 10.46
C PRO A 565 -20.17 -20.49 9.50
N LEU A 566 -21.06 -21.14 8.75
CA LEU A 566 -21.89 -20.49 7.74
C LEU A 566 -23.10 -19.79 8.36
N VAL A 567 -23.28 -18.50 8.05
CA VAL A 567 -24.48 -17.71 8.35
C VAL A 567 -25.11 -17.24 7.04
N ARG A 568 -26.41 -17.47 6.87
CA ARG A 568 -27.14 -17.10 5.66
C ARG A 568 -27.91 -15.79 5.83
N GLN A 569 -28.04 -15.02 4.76
CA GLN A 569 -29.04 -13.97 4.67
C GLN A 569 -30.44 -14.59 4.88
N THR A 570 -31.25 -14.00 5.74
CA THR A 570 -32.60 -14.47 6.11
C THR A 570 -33.71 -13.51 5.71
N SER A 571 -33.40 -12.22 5.47
CA SER A 571 -34.40 -11.19 5.15
C SER A 571 -33.95 -10.27 4.01
N PRO A 572 -34.88 -9.77 3.17
CA PRO A 572 -34.63 -8.66 2.26
C PRO A 572 -34.65 -7.28 2.96
N VAL A 573 -34.95 -7.21 4.26
CA VAL A 573 -34.97 -5.99 5.07
C VAL A 573 -33.80 -6.04 6.06
N PRO A 574 -32.87 -5.06 6.08
CA PRO A 574 -31.67 -5.12 6.93
C PRO A 574 -31.96 -5.33 8.42
N ALA A 575 -32.99 -4.67 8.96
CA ALA A 575 -33.32 -4.71 10.39
C ALA A 575 -33.86 -6.06 10.89
N THR A 576 -34.31 -6.95 9.99
CA THR A 576 -34.79 -8.30 10.33
C THR A 576 -33.91 -9.41 9.75
N ASP A 577 -32.77 -9.04 9.18
CA ASP A 577 -31.80 -9.99 8.64
C ASP A 577 -30.80 -10.44 9.70
N ALA A 578 -30.54 -11.75 9.77
CA ALA A 578 -29.66 -12.37 10.75
C ALA A 578 -28.18 -11.96 10.64
N VAL A 579 -27.79 -11.25 9.57
CA VAL A 579 -26.45 -10.69 9.37
C VAL A 579 -26.48 -9.17 9.49
N ALA A 580 -27.34 -8.49 8.72
CA ALA A 580 -27.35 -7.03 8.64
C ALA A 580 -27.98 -6.34 9.87
N GLY A 581 -28.86 -7.03 10.60
CA GLY A 581 -29.54 -6.55 11.81
C GLY A 581 -28.99 -7.14 13.12
N ALA A 582 -27.90 -7.90 13.06
CA ALA A 582 -27.32 -8.55 14.24
C ALA A 582 -26.67 -7.54 15.20
N ASP A 583 -27.08 -7.58 16.46
CA ASP A 583 -26.44 -6.87 17.57
C ASP A 583 -26.21 -7.85 18.74
N PRO A 584 -24.95 -8.17 19.13
CA PRO A 584 -23.71 -7.70 18.49
C PRO A 584 -23.56 -8.23 17.05
N PRO A 585 -22.77 -7.53 16.20
CA PRO A 585 -22.53 -7.95 14.82
C PRO A 585 -21.86 -9.32 14.75
N VAL A 586 -22.19 -10.10 13.72
CA VAL A 586 -21.62 -11.44 13.51
C VAL A 586 -20.10 -11.39 13.27
N ARG A 587 -19.38 -12.39 13.80
CA ARG A 587 -17.92 -12.42 13.85
C ARG A 587 -17.39 -13.84 13.64
N ASN A 588 -16.31 -13.97 12.87
CA ASN A 588 -15.64 -15.23 12.55
C ASN A 588 -16.58 -16.22 11.83
N VAL A 589 -17.37 -15.71 10.89
CA VAL A 589 -18.37 -16.47 10.11
C VAL A 589 -18.13 -16.32 8.61
N ASP A 590 -18.55 -17.34 7.88
CA ASP A 590 -18.73 -17.26 6.44
C ASP A 590 -20.17 -16.83 6.13
N LEU A 591 -20.35 -15.89 5.22
CA LEU A 591 -21.65 -15.37 4.82
C LEU A 591 -22.08 -15.95 3.48
N SER A 592 -23.38 -16.21 3.33
CA SER A 592 -23.97 -16.59 2.04
C SER A 592 -25.33 -15.92 1.83
N GLY A 593 -25.49 -15.26 0.69
CA GLY A 593 -26.68 -14.45 0.37
C GLY A 593 -26.44 -13.54 -0.83
N TYR A 594 -27.42 -12.68 -1.14
CA TYR A 594 -27.29 -11.69 -2.22
C TYR A 594 -27.08 -10.27 -1.72
N PHE A 595 -27.54 -9.96 -0.50
CA PHE A 595 -27.39 -8.66 0.17
C PHE A 595 -27.86 -7.44 -0.67
N GLN A 596 -28.79 -7.71 -1.61
CA GLN A 596 -29.52 -6.74 -2.42
C GLN A 596 -30.69 -6.15 -1.63
N PHE A 597 -30.37 -5.42 -0.57
CA PHE A 597 -31.32 -4.63 0.22
C PHE A 597 -31.78 -3.39 -0.56
N HIS A 598 -32.83 -2.70 -0.07
CA HIS A 598 -33.17 -1.34 -0.51
C HIS A 598 -31.91 -0.45 -0.49
N SER A 599 -31.64 0.28 -1.59
CA SER A 599 -30.32 0.88 -1.82
C SER A 599 -29.98 2.04 -0.89
N SER A 600 -30.97 2.57 -0.15
CA SER A 600 -30.75 3.50 0.97
C SER A 600 -29.85 2.94 2.08
N PHE A 601 -29.71 1.61 2.17
CA PHE A 601 -28.68 0.96 2.99
C PHE A 601 -27.25 1.46 2.67
N TYR A 602 -26.97 1.81 1.41
CA TYR A 602 -25.68 2.32 0.95
C TYR A 602 -25.65 3.87 0.83
N ALA A 603 -26.74 4.58 1.12
CA ALA A 603 -26.85 6.02 0.87
C ALA A 603 -25.91 6.90 1.72
N ALA A 604 -25.53 6.46 2.92
CA ALA A 604 -24.52 7.15 3.73
C ALA A 604 -23.09 6.92 3.20
N ASP A 605 -22.89 5.89 2.38
CA ASP A 605 -21.58 5.37 1.98
C ASP A 605 -21.38 5.41 0.45
N LYS A 606 -22.09 6.32 -0.27
CA LYS A 606 -22.10 6.33 -1.76
C LYS A 606 -20.69 6.36 -2.37
N ALA A 607 -19.81 7.19 -1.80
CA ALA A 607 -18.42 7.30 -2.23
C ALA A 607 -17.61 6.01 -2.00
N PHE A 608 -17.85 5.32 -0.88
CA PHE A 608 -17.22 4.04 -0.57
C PHE A 608 -17.69 2.95 -1.53
N PHE A 609 -19.01 2.83 -1.75
CA PHE A 609 -19.57 1.91 -2.75
C PHE A 609 -18.94 2.14 -4.14
N ARG A 610 -18.83 3.42 -4.56
CA ARG A 610 -18.21 3.79 -5.83
C ARG A 610 -16.73 3.42 -5.91
N SER A 611 -15.96 3.64 -4.85
CA SER A 611 -14.53 3.28 -4.81
C SER A 611 -14.26 1.78 -4.89
N LEU A 612 -15.16 0.93 -4.38
CA LEU A 612 -15.00 -0.54 -4.44
C LEU A 612 -15.05 -1.09 -5.88
N PHE A 613 -15.69 -0.37 -6.80
CA PHE A 613 -15.91 -0.80 -8.18
C PHE A 613 -15.40 0.22 -9.22
N ALA A 614 -14.39 1.00 -8.83
CA ALA A 614 -13.59 1.78 -9.78
C ALA A 614 -12.65 0.81 -10.54
N PRO A 615 -12.68 0.77 -11.88
CA PRO A 615 -11.80 -0.13 -12.62
C PRO A 615 -10.33 0.30 -12.51
N VAL A 616 -9.42 -0.69 -12.41
CA VAL A 616 -7.97 -0.46 -12.44
C VAL A 616 -7.52 0.12 -13.79
N PRO A 617 -6.40 0.85 -13.87
CA PRO A 617 -5.96 1.53 -15.09
C PRO A 617 -5.93 0.65 -16.35
N GLU A 618 -5.47 -0.60 -16.21
CA GLU A 618 -5.39 -1.64 -17.25
C GLU A 618 -6.74 -1.91 -17.92
N ILE A 619 -7.82 -1.86 -17.14
CA ILE A 619 -9.19 -2.16 -17.55
C ILE A 619 -9.86 -0.86 -18.01
N LYS A 620 -9.67 0.22 -17.25
CA LYS A 620 -10.28 1.52 -17.49
C LYS A 620 -9.81 2.17 -18.80
N ALA A 621 -8.51 2.10 -19.11
CA ALA A 621 -7.93 2.77 -20.28
C ALA A 621 -8.48 2.25 -21.64
N PRO A 622 -8.52 0.94 -21.95
CA PRO A 622 -9.08 0.46 -23.21
C PRO A 622 -10.60 0.70 -23.31
N LEU A 623 -11.33 0.59 -22.20
CA LEU A 623 -12.77 0.87 -22.14
C LEU A 623 -13.09 2.35 -22.41
N ASP A 624 -12.36 3.27 -21.75
CA ASP A 624 -12.49 4.70 -22.00
C ASP A 624 -12.09 5.05 -23.45
N ALA A 625 -11.00 4.47 -23.96
CA ALA A 625 -10.59 4.68 -25.35
C ALA A 625 -11.61 4.15 -26.37
N ALA A 626 -12.35 3.08 -26.06
CA ALA A 626 -13.44 2.59 -26.90
C ALA A 626 -14.67 3.50 -26.85
N LEU A 627 -15.05 3.94 -25.65
CA LEU A 627 -16.16 4.87 -25.46
C LEU A 627 -15.88 6.25 -26.09
N ASP A 628 -14.68 6.78 -25.95
CA ASP A 628 -14.26 8.06 -26.56
C ASP A 628 -14.29 8.01 -28.10
N ARG A 629 -13.93 6.86 -28.70
CA ARG A 629 -14.09 6.63 -30.16
C ARG A 629 -15.56 6.62 -30.55
N LEU A 630 -16.40 5.94 -29.77
CA LEU A 630 -17.84 5.84 -30.02
C LEU A 630 -18.55 7.21 -29.90
N LEU A 631 -18.11 8.04 -28.96
CA LEU A 631 -18.62 9.39 -28.70
C LEU A 631 -17.98 10.47 -29.59
N ALA A 632 -17.14 10.14 -30.57
CA ALA A 632 -16.43 11.13 -31.37
C ALA A 632 -17.39 12.11 -32.08
N GLY A 633 -17.42 13.37 -31.61
CA GLY A 633 -18.32 14.42 -32.10
C GLY A 633 -19.72 14.47 -31.45
N ARG A 634 -19.99 13.63 -30.44
CA ARG A 634 -21.24 13.60 -29.66
C ARG A 634 -21.06 14.38 -28.34
N ARG A 635 -22.14 15.00 -27.85
CA ARG A 635 -22.11 15.78 -26.60
C ARG A 635 -22.95 15.20 -25.46
N THR A 636 -23.78 14.19 -25.74
CA THR A 636 -24.62 13.55 -24.73
C THR A 636 -24.77 12.06 -25.02
N LEU A 637 -24.48 11.24 -24.02
CA LEU A 637 -24.69 9.81 -24.04
C LEU A 637 -25.96 9.46 -23.27
N VAL A 638 -26.98 8.98 -23.97
CA VAL A 638 -28.14 8.34 -23.34
C VAL A 638 -27.97 6.84 -23.42
N ALA A 639 -28.00 6.13 -22.31
CA ALA A 639 -27.88 4.68 -22.31
C ALA A 639 -29.16 4.00 -21.82
N LEU A 640 -29.55 2.92 -22.49
CA LEU A 640 -30.61 2.01 -22.09
C LEU A 640 -30.00 0.65 -21.72
N HIS A 641 -30.56 0.00 -20.71
CA HIS A 641 -30.37 -1.43 -20.51
C HIS A 641 -31.70 -2.17 -20.65
N LEU A 642 -31.81 -3.02 -21.67
CA LEU A 642 -33.00 -3.83 -21.94
C LEU A 642 -32.65 -5.31 -21.79
N ARG A 643 -33.05 -5.89 -20.65
CA ARG A 643 -32.92 -7.32 -20.39
C ARG A 643 -34.03 -8.10 -21.13
N ARG A 644 -33.66 -9.22 -21.74
CA ARG A 644 -34.52 -10.07 -22.57
C ARG A 644 -34.37 -11.56 -22.22
N GLY A 645 -33.26 -12.18 -22.59
CA GLY A 645 -33.15 -13.62 -22.84
C GLY A 645 -33.71 -14.54 -21.75
N ASP A 646 -33.25 -14.40 -20.51
CA ASP A 646 -33.68 -15.23 -19.38
C ASP A 646 -34.66 -14.53 -18.42
N TYR A 647 -35.35 -13.50 -18.91
CA TYR A 647 -36.41 -12.78 -18.19
C TYR A 647 -37.79 -13.15 -18.77
N GLY A 648 -38.85 -12.89 -18.02
CA GLY A 648 -40.23 -13.15 -18.43
C GLY A 648 -41.15 -13.67 -17.33
N TYR A 649 -40.69 -13.80 -16.09
CA TYR A 649 -41.43 -14.42 -14.99
C TYR A 649 -41.31 -13.62 -13.68
N GLY A 650 -42.40 -13.57 -12.91
CA GLY A 650 -42.42 -12.94 -11.59
C GLY A 650 -41.90 -11.49 -11.61
N HIS A 651 -40.93 -11.20 -10.73
CA HIS A 651 -40.28 -9.89 -10.66
C HIS A 651 -39.24 -9.65 -11.77
N PHE A 652 -38.80 -10.69 -12.50
CA PHE A 652 -37.92 -10.59 -13.66
C PHE A 652 -38.74 -10.35 -14.94
N PHE A 653 -39.66 -9.39 -14.91
CA PHE A 653 -40.51 -9.06 -16.04
C PHE A 653 -39.73 -8.37 -17.18
N VAL A 654 -40.14 -8.61 -18.42
CA VAL A 654 -39.58 -7.96 -19.60
C VAL A 654 -40.34 -6.66 -19.87
N ALA A 655 -39.69 -5.52 -19.63
CA ALA A 655 -40.28 -4.21 -19.94
C ALA A 655 -40.35 -3.99 -21.47
N PRO A 656 -41.52 -3.66 -22.06
CA PRO A 656 -41.67 -3.37 -23.48
C PRO A 656 -40.77 -2.22 -23.94
N SER A 657 -40.18 -2.35 -25.13
CA SER A 657 -39.32 -1.31 -25.73
C SER A 657 -40.07 0.03 -25.91
N ALA A 658 -41.40 -0.03 -26.12
CA ALA A 658 -42.28 1.14 -26.18
C ALA A 658 -42.10 2.10 -24.99
N TRP A 659 -41.99 1.61 -23.75
CA TRP A 659 -41.87 2.48 -22.57
C TRP A 659 -40.56 3.29 -22.58
N TYR A 660 -39.50 2.73 -23.17
CA TYR A 660 -38.23 3.42 -23.35
C TYR A 660 -38.31 4.41 -24.51
N ARG A 661 -39.00 4.06 -25.61
CA ARG A 661 -39.26 4.98 -26.74
C ARG A 661 -40.10 6.18 -26.32
N ASP A 662 -41.12 6.00 -25.49
CA ASP A 662 -41.97 7.08 -24.97
C ASP A 662 -41.16 8.08 -24.13
N TRP A 663 -40.25 7.59 -23.28
CA TRP A 663 -39.33 8.44 -22.53
C TRP A 663 -38.32 9.15 -23.44
N LEU A 664 -37.69 8.42 -24.37
CA LEU A 664 -36.74 9.00 -25.33
C LEU A 664 -37.40 10.10 -26.16
N ALA A 665 -38.61 9.89 -26.69
CA ALA A 665 -39.33 10.88 -27.48
C ALA A 665 -39.57 12.20 -26.72
N ALA A 666 -39.72 12.14 -25.40
CA ALA A 666 -39.89 13.31 -24.55
C ALA A 666 -38.59 14.09 -24.26
N VAL A 667 -37.43 13.40 -24.19
CA VAL A 667 -36.15 14.04 -23.82
C VAL A 667 -35.24 14.34 -25.03
N TRP A 668 -35.23 13.45 -26.02
CA TRP A 668 -34.27 13.44 -27.14
C TRP A 668 -34.22 14.74 -27.96
N PRO A 669 -35.35 15.42 -28.27
CA PRO A 669 -35.32 16.69 -29.02
C PRO A 669 -34.61 17.84 -28.30
N HIS A 670 -34.32 17.68 -27.00
CA HIS A 670 -33.69 18.70 -26.14
C HIS A 670 -32.21 18.40 -25.84
N LEU A 671 -31.68 17.28 -26.32
CA LEU A 671 -30.29 16.87 -26.05
C LEU A 671 -29.35 17.38 -27.16
N PRO A 672 -28.16 17.91 -26.81
CA PRO A 672 -27.17 18.34 -27.80
C PRO A 672 -26.40 17.12 -28.34
N ASP A 673 -26.37 16.98 -29.67
CA ASP A 673 -25.62 15.94 -30.41
C ASP A 673 -25.68 14.52 -29.76
N PRO A 674 -26.87 13.96 -29.47
CA PRO A 674 -27.00 12.76 -28.66
C PRO A 674 -26.55 11.49 -29.39
N LEU A 675 -26.13 10.49 -28.60
CA LEU A 675 -25.96 9.10 -28.98
C LEU A 675 -26.78 8.21 -28.04
N LEU A 676 -27.47 7.21 -28.60
CA LEU A 676 -28.19 6.19 -27.84
C LEU A 676 -27.30 4.95 -27.72
N TYR A 677 -27.01 4.49 -26.51
CA TYR A 677 -26.34 3.21 -26.30
C TYR A 677 -27.34 2.18 -25.78
N ILE A 678 -27.40 1.00 -26.40
CA ILE A 678 -28.30 -0.09 -26.03
C ILE A 678 -27.46 -1.26 -25.51
N ALA A 679 -27.44 -1.41 -24.19
CA ALA A 679 -26.96 -2.60 -23.51
C ALA A 679 -28.10 -3.64 -23.47
N SER A 680 -27.87 -4.82 -24.00
CA SER A 680 -28.85 -5.92 -23.98
C SER A 680 -28.15 -7.27 -24.08
N ASP A 681 -28.77 -8.30 -23.55
CA ASP A 681 -28.40 -9.70 -23.76
C ASP A 681 -28.93 -10.28 -25.08
N GLU A 682 -29.76 -9.54 -25.82
CA GLU A 682 -30.22 -9.88 -27.17
C GLU A 682 -30.26 -8.63 -28.08
N PRO A 683 -29.12 -7.93 -28.31
CA PRO A 683 -29.11 -6.61 -28.93
C PRO A 683 -29.68 -6.61 -30.36
N GLU A 684 -29.42 -7.65 -31.15
CA GLU A 684 -30.03 -7.86 -32.47
C GLU A 684 -31.57 -7.89 -32.49
N LYS A 685 -32.23 -8.25 -31.39
CA LYS A 685 -33.70 -8.18 -31.28
C LYS A 685 -34.20 -6.81 -30.80
N VAL A 686 -33.35 -6.03 -30.13
CA VAL A 686 -33.73 -4.77 -29.48
C VAL A 686 -33.40 -3.56 -30.36
N LEU A 687 -32.25 -3.56 -31.04
CA LEU A 687 -31.82 -2.45 -31.92
C LEU A 687 -32.88 -2.03 -32.96
N PRO A 688 -33.64 -2.94 -33.62
CA PRO A 688 -34.69 -2.54 -34.56
C PRO A 688 -35.79 -1.65 -33.96
N ASP A 689 -36.12 -1.79 -32.67
CA ASP A 689 -37.13 -0.96 -31.99
C ASP A 689 -36.69 0.51 -31.85
N PHE A 690 -35.40 0.79 -32.00
CA PHE A 690 -34.79 2.11 -31.80
C PHE A 690 -34.12 2.66 -33.07
N ALA A 691 -34.47 2.15 -34.25
CA ALA A 691 -33.93 2.59 -35.54
C ALA A 691 -34.16 4.09 -35.86
N ASP A 692 -35.11 4.74 -35.19
CA ASP A 692 -35.34 6.20 -35.28
C ASP A 692 -34.22 7.04 -34.63
N TYR A 693 -33.34 6.41 -33.85
CA TYR A 693 -32.29 7.06 -33.07
C TYR A 693 -30.89 6.68 -33.59
N ALA A 694 -29.95 7.62 -33.48
CA ALA A 694 -28.52 7.32 -33.68
C ALA A 694 -28.05 6.39 -32.54
N SER A 695 -28.08 5.08 -32.80
CA SER A 695 -27.86 4.03 -31.80
C SER A 695 -26.54 3.28 -31.99
N ALA A 696 -26.01 2.81 -30.87
CA ALA A 696 -24.85 1.96 -30.74
C ALA A 696 -25.11 0.87 -29.68
N SER A 697 -24.26 -0.16 -29.68
CA SER A 697 -24.38 -1.37 -28.87
C SER A 697 -23.00 -1.87 -28.42
N ARG A 698 -22.97 -3.01 -27.73
CA ARG A 698 -21.71 -3.70 -27.43
C ARG A 698 -20.83 -3.88 -28.67
N ALA A 699 -21.39 -4.26 -29.82
CA ALA A 699 -20.59 -4.53 -31.03
C ALA A 699 -19.73 -3.32 -31.47
N ASP A 700 -20.22 -2.11 -31.25
CA ASP A 700 -19.60 -0.85 -31.72
C ASP A 700 -18.39 -0.41 -30.87
N LEU A 701 -18.19 -0.99 -29.68
CA LEU A 701 -16.98 -0.77 -28.87
C LEU A 701 -15.75 -1.51 -29.43
N GLY A 702 -15.96 -2.52 -30.27
CA GLY A 702 -14.91 -3.39 -30.82
C GLY A 702 -14.44 -4.47 -29.84
N ASP A 703 -13.35 -5.14 -30.19
CA ASP A 703 -12.66 -6.15 -29.37
C ASP A 703 -11.88 -5.48 -28.22
N LEU A 704 -12.13 -5.93 -26.99
CA LEU A 704 -11.46 -5.48 -25.76
C LEU A 704 -10.61 -6.61 -25.13
N GLY A 705 -10.37 -7.70 -25.86
CA GLY A 705 -9.42 -8.75 -25.55
C GLY A 705 -9.72 -9.45 -24.23
N THR A 706 -8.78 -9.38 -23.29
CA THR A 706 -8.89 -10.05 -21.99
C THR A 706 -10.14 -9.61 -21.20
N ILE A 707 -10.63 -8.38 -21.39
CA ILE A 707 -11.87 -7.92 -20.74
C ILE A 707 -13.07 -8.76 -21.21
N ASP A 708 -13.14 -9.05 -22.51
CA ASP A 708 -14.21 -9.86 -23.09
C ASP A 708 -14.07 -11.34 -22.73
N ALA A 709 -12.84 -11.85 -22.63
CA ALA A 709 -12.59 -13.22 -22.21
C ALA A 709 -12.97 -13.46 -20.72
N VAL A 710 -12.75 -12.47 -19.84
CA VAL A 710 -12.96 -12.61 -18.39
C VAL A 710 -14.36 -12.16 -17.94
N CYS A 711 -14.89 -11.07 -18.51
CA CYS A 711 -16.21 -10.54 -18.16
C CYS A 711 -16.91 -9.87 -19.37
N PRO A 712 -17.50 -10.64 -20.30
CA PRO A 712 -18.10 -10.12 -21.54
C PRO A 712 -19.15 -9.02 -21.35
N CYS A 713 -19.82 -8.99 -20.19
CA CYS A 713 -20.83 -7.98 -19.87
C CYS A 713 -20.25 -6.67 -19.28
N TYR A 714 -18.98 -6.63 -18.91
CA TYR A 714 -18.38 -5.46 -18.28
C TYR A 714 -18.27 -4.21 -19.20
N PRO A 715 -18.00 -4.33 -20.52
CA PRO A 715 -18.01 -3.18 -21.40
C PRO A 715 -19.37 -2.46 -21.43
N ASP A 716 -20.48 -3.20 -21.51
CA ASP A 716 -21.82 -2.62 -21.37
C ASP A 716 -22.00 -1.93 -20.03
N PHE A 717 -21.61 -2.60 -18.93
CA PHE A 717 -21.67 -2.02 -17.59
C PHE A 717 -20.93 -0.68 -17.52
N HIS A 718 -19.70 -0.62 -18.03
CA HIS A 718 -18.88 0.60 -18.08
C HIS A 718 -19.58 1.72 -18.83
N VAL A 719 -20.17 1.48 -20.01
CA VAL A 719 -20.92 2.52 -20.72
C VAL A 719 -22.14 3.00 -19.92
N LEU A 720 -22.88 2.09 -19.27
CA LEU A 720 -23.99 2.47 -18.39
C LEU A 720 -23.52 3.37 -17.22
N THR A 721 -22.31 3.14 -16.67
CA THR A 721 -21.72 4.00 -15.62
C THR A 721 -21.30 5.40 -16.11
N ARG A 722 -21.20 5.61 -17.44
CA ARG A 722 -20.68 6.85 -18.03
C ARG A 722 -21.72 7.69 -18.76
N ALA A 723 -22.95 7.18 -18.88
CA ALA A 723 -24.06 7.88 -19.52
C ALA A 723 -24.44 9.16 -18.77
N ASP A 724 -24.88 10.18 -19.51
CA ASP A 724 -25.38 11.45 -18.98
C ASP A 724 -26.90 11.40 -18.71
N GLY A 725 -27.59 10.39 -19.26
CA GLY A 725 -28.94 9.96 -18.88
C GLY A 725 -29.09 8.44 -19.04
N LEU A 726 -29.70 7.77 -18.06
CA LEU A 726 -29.71 6.30 -17.97
C LEU A 726 -31.12 5.74 -17.72
N ALA A 727 -31.58 4.84 -18.60
CA ALA A 727 -32.78 4.02 -18.36
C ALA A 727 -32.42 2.56 -18.15
N ILE A 728 -32.74 2.02 -16.98
CA ILE A 728 -32.44 0.65 -16.57
C ILE A 728 -33.63 -0.29 -16.81
N SER A 729 -33.38 -1.60 -16.78
CA SER A 729 -34.44 -2.62 -16.60
C SER A 729 -34.62 -2.94 -15.11
N ASN A 730 -35.59 -3.79 -14.74
CA ASN A 730 -35.68 -4.34 -13.37
C ASN A 730 -34.61 -5.44 -13.14
N SER A 731 -33.34 -5.05 -13.24
CA SER A 731 -32.17 -5.92 -13.13
C SER A 731 -31.11 -5.28 -12.23
N SER A 732 -30.55 -6.08 -11.33
CA SER A 732 -29.46 -5.68 -10.43
C SER A 732 -28.21 -5.23 -11.18
N PHE A 733 -27.99 -5.70 -12.41
CA PHE A 733 -26.88 -5.27 -13.27
C PHE A 733 -26.96 -3.78 -13.62
N SER A 734 -28.06 -3.38 -14.26
CA SER A 734 -28.28 -1.99 -14.62
C SER A 734 -28.52 -1.08 -13.40
N PHE A 735 -29.05 -1.63 -12.31
CA PHE A 735 -29.20 -0.91 -11.05
C PHE A 735 -27.84 -0.61 -10.40
N ALA A 736 -26.93 -1.59 -10.33
CA ALA A 736 -25.57 -1.37 -9.84
C ALA A 736 -24.77 -0.40 -10.72
N ALA A 737 -24.99 -0.43 -12.04
CA ALA A 737 -24.40 0.56 -12.95
C ALA A 737 -24.93 1.99 -12.66
N ALA A 738 -26.21 2.14 -12.34
CA ALA A 738 -26.79 3.42 -11.92
C ALA A 738 -26.23 3.92 -10.58
N MET A 739 -25.94 3.03 -9.62
CA MET A 739 -25.24 3.39 -8.38
C MET A 739 -23.80 3.85 -8.64
N GLN A 740 -23.08 3.19 -9.55
CA GLN A 740 -21.74 3.60 -9.97
C GLN A 740 -21.72 4.93 -10.74
N ASN A 741 -22.75 5.21 -11.56
CA ASN A 741 -22.82 6.40 -12.38
C ASN A 741 -22.91 7.68 -11.52
N ASP A 742 -21.95 8.58 -11.69
CA ASP A 742 -21.85 9.89 -11.04
C ASP A 742 -22.06 11.07 -12.00
N ARG A 743 -22.35 10.79 -13.28
CA ARG A 743 -22.55 11.76 -14.37
C ARG A 743 -24.02 11.97 -14.74
N ALA A 744 -24.83 10.92 -14.64
CA ALA A 744 -26.20 10.94 -15.14
C ALA A 744 -27.07 11.92 -14.35
N THR A 745 -27.74 12.81 -15.09
CA THR A 745 -28.67 13.81 -14.53
C THR A 745 -30.07 13.26 -14.35
N VAL A 746 -30.38 12.11 -14.99
CA VAL A 746 -31.67 11.43 -14.93
C VAL A 746 -31.48 9.92 -14.95
N PHE A 747 -32.19 9.25 -14.04
CA PHE A 747 -32.24 7.80 -13.92
C PHE A 747 -33.68 7.32 -14.02
N MET A 748 -33.97 6.44 -14.98
CA MET A 748 -35.32 5.92 -15.24
C MET A 748 -35.36 4.39 -15.08
N ARG A 749 -36.46 3.84 -14.57
CA ARG A 749 -36.67 2.39 -14.47
C ARG A 749 -38.12 1.99 -14.75
N PRO A 750 -38.39 0.77 -15.24
CA PRO A 750 -39.76 0.31 -15.48
C PRO A 750 -40.49 0.04 -14.16
N ARG A 751 -41.78 0.40 -14.10
CA ARG A 751 -42.70 0.01 -13.03
C ARG A 751 -43.89 -0.71 -13.66
N LEU A 752 -43.94 -2.04 -13.48
CA LEU A 752 -44.91 -2.92 -14.15
C LEU A 752 -46.36 -2.45 -13.96
N GLY A 753 -46.77 -2.20 -12.72
CA GLY A 753 -48.13 -1.73 -12.39
C GLY A 753 -48.49 -0.31 -12.88
N LEU A 754 -47.55 0.45 -13.45
CA LEU A 754 -47.81 1.76 -14.06
C LEU A 754 -47.68 1.74 -15.60
N GLY A 755 -47.25 0.63 -16.19
CA GLY A 755 -47.12 0.50 -17.65
C GLY A 755 -46.13 1.45 -18.30
N LYS A 756 -45.09 1.92 -17.57
CA LYS A 756 -44.13 2.93 -18.07
C LYS A 756 -42.81 2.95 -17.30
N LEU A 757 -41.86 3.77 -17.76
CA LEU A 757 -40.69 4.18 -16.99
C LEU A 757 -41.05 5.26 -15.96
N ILE A 758 -40.39 5.23 -14.80
CA ILE A 758 -40.45 6.24 -13.73
C ILE A 758 -39.04 6.68 -13.32
N PRO A 759 -38.85 7.93 -12.84
CA PRO A 759 -37.59 8.35 -12.25
C PRO A 759 -37.33 7.64 -10.91
N PHE A 760 -36.05 7.50 -10.51
CA PHE A 760 -35.64 6.99 -9.20
C PHE A 760 -34.27 7.54 -8.77
N ASP A 761 -33.96 7.56 -7.46
CA ASP A 761 -32.57 7.72 -6.97
C ASP A 761 -31.92 6.33 -6.90
N PRO A 762 -30.75 6.08 -7.53
CA PRO A 762 -30.03 4.83 -7.41
C PRO A 762 -29.69 4.41 -5.96
N PHE A 763 -29.65 5.35 -5.02
CA PHE A 763 -29.41 5.14 -3.60
C PHE A 763 -30.65 5.36 -2.71
N ASP A 764 -31.86 5.45 -3.28
CA ASP A 764 -33.11 5.41 -2.52
C ASP A 764 -34.20 4.64 -3.27
N ALA A 765 -33.90 3.39 -3.65
CA ALA A 765 -34.84 2.51 -4.31
C ALA A 765 -34.56 1.01 -4.08
N GLU A 766 -35.58 0.16 -4.27
CA GLU A 766 -35.43 -1.30 -4.31
C GLU A 766 -34.53 -1.74 -5.48
N VAL A 767 -33.48 -2.51 -5.23
CA VAL A 767 -32.57 -3.02 -6.29
C VAL A 767 -33.34 -3.84 -7.35
N LEU A 768 -34.34 -4.61 -6.91
CA LEU A 768 -35.30 -5.31 -7.75
C LEU A 768 -36.71 -5.08 -7.19
N PHE A 769 -37.63 -4.56 -8.01
CA PHE A 769 -39.04 -4.50 -7.61
C PHE A 769 -39.63 -5.91 -7.52
N ARG A 770 -39.86 -6.38 -6.30
CA ARG A 770 -40.54 -7.65 -5.98
C ARG A 770 -41.99 -7.37 -5.59
N ASP A 771 -42.83 -7.03 -6.56
CA ASP A 771 -44.26 -6.81 -6.28
C ASP A 771 -44.92 -8.15 -5.90
N GLU A 772 -45.52 -8.22 -4.71
CA GLU A 772 -46.17 -9.42 -4.15
C GLU A 772 -47.45 -9.83 -4.91
N THR A 773 -47.88 -9.05 -5.91
CA THR A 773 -49.12 -9.30 -6.67
C THR A 773 -48.97 -10.24 -7.87
N VAL A 774 -47.74 -10.61 -8.24
CA VAL A 774 -47.46 -11.36 -9.49
C VAL A 774 -47.77 -12.87 -9.40
N GLU A 775 -47.90 -13.46 -8.20
CA GLU A 775 -48.23 -14.90 -8.05
C GLU A 775 -49.69 -15.25 -8.46
N SER A 776 -50.52 -14.27 -8.78
CA SER A 776 -51.96 -14.48 -9.01
C SER A 776 -52.38 -14.69 -10.47
N HIS A 777 -51.52 -14.44 -11.46
CA HIS A 777 -51.92 -14.42 -12.88
C HIS A 777 -50.88 -15.07 -13.83
N GLY A 778 -51.07 -16.36 -14.12
CA GLY A 778 -50.59 -16.99 -15.35
C GLY A 778 -49.60 -18.15 -15.18
N ALA A 779 -50.13 -19.37 -15.23
CA ALA A 779 -49.38 -20.57 -15.60
C ALA A 779 -50.34 -21.62 -16.20
N PRO A 780 -49.93 -22.36 -17.24
CA PRO A 780 -49.13 -21.94 -18.40
C PRO A 780 -49.97 -21.23 -19.48
#